data_AF-A0A346RYN4-F1
#
_entry.id   AF-A0A346RYN4-F1
#
_cell.length_a   1.000
_cell.length_b   1.000
_cell.length_c   1.000
_cell.angle_alpha   90.00
_cell.angle_beta   90.00
_cell.angle_gamma   90.00
#
_symmetry.space_group_name_H-M   'P 1'
#
loop_
_entity.id
_entity.type
_entity.pdbx_description
1 polymer ?
#
loop_
_entity_poly.entity_id
_entity_poly.type
_entity_poly.pdbx_seq_one_letter_code
_entity_poly.pdbx_strand_id
1 'polypeptide(L)'
;MAHPGFFQRQAHARRNTSLLVLLFITAVAFITLAVALVGYFVTRSESSGLAFHRWLPSSHGLLTAVTVVLLIGLGSLLRWVDLAGGGSRVAKMVGARPVDPDTRDSDERKLRNIVEEMAIASGVPVPELYVMDQETGINAFVAGYTPGEAVMVVTHGAITQLSRDELQGVVAHEFSHIFNGDMRLNVRLIALLAGILMIGQIGGFLLRASFHRGHRVGRSRDGRAQAAMGIIGLALFVIGYVGVFFGRLIQAAVSRQREMLADASSVQFTRNPEGIAGALFKIGLKGGYLDTTSHASDMNHMCFGESARMKFTALLASHPPIDERINAIQPGMLARLRSRLRDTEPGADLYRSSGPAPAAGTSGFTGATPEILGPVSGKGARTSPLASGTEAPTKPARKFSDQVGTINRQSEDFALRFLSRLPATFRNLLYTRAGAVQLCYAMLISELSREQQVQRLTLLPPHPVLGSQPDLLKKLLPALKTIGDGVRFPALELAMPALRKLDPEEREGLITNVQKLVAADNRVSLFELALTSFLSRHLGAEADRVVPVRFKSYRPVIPALQRLLSLLARAGSPSQADAETLYREAMAGFMDTRNGSQPVLEKVTMRQLREALTALNGLSPLLKPAVIDACGHCITHDGKVETREYELMRLVADQMDCPMPPLTV
;
A
#
# COMPACT_ATOMS: atom_id res chain seq x y z
N MET A 1 21.50 -11.88 4.21
CA MET A 1 20.64 -11.49 5.35
C MET A 1 19.23 -11.97 5.03
N ALA A 2 18.54 -12.65 5.96
CA ALA A 2 17.16 -13.08 5.72
C ALA A 2 16.26 -11.83 5.63
N HIS A 3 15.54 -11.68 4.52
CA HIS A 3 14.60 -10.57 4.35
C HIS A 3 13.44 -10.73 5.35
N PRO A 4 13.09 -9.69 6.13
CA PRO A 4 12.00 -9.78 7.08
C PRO A 4 10.67 -9.98 6.35
N GLY A 5 9.85 -10.96 6.75
CA GLY A 5 8.57 -11.28 6.09
C GLY A 5 7.51 -10.16 6.19
N PHE A 6 6.45 -10.24 5.38
CA PHE A 6 5.38 -9.22 5.26
C PHE A 6 4.85 -8.69 6.62
N PHE A 7 4.52 -9.60 7.53
CA PHE A 7 3.98 -9.25 8.84
C PHE A 7 4.99 -8.52 9.74
N GLN A 8 6.28 -8.82 9.61
CA GLN A 8 7.33 -8.09 10.32
C GLN A 8 7.46 -6.67 9.79
N ARG A 9 7.41 -6.50 8.46
CA ARG A 9 7.44 -5.17 7.82
C ARG A 9 6.27 -4.30 8.28
N GLN A 10 5.06 -4.86 8.35
CA GLN A 10 3.90 -4.15 8.94
C GLN A 10 4.09 -3.77 10.42
N ALA A 11 4.68 -4.66 11.23
CA ALA A 11 4.94 -4.37 12.64
C ALA A 11 6.00 -3.27 12.81
N HIS A 12 7.05 -3.29 12.00
CA HIS A 12 8.07 -2.24 11.95
C HIS A 12 7.47 -0.90 11.52
N ALA A 13 6.64 -0.86 10.47
CA ALA A 13 5.95 0.36 10.03
C ALA A 13 5.12 0.99 11.17
N ARG A 14 4.45 0.16 11.99
CA ARG A 14 3.70 0.63 13.17
C ARG A 14 4.61 1.18 14.27
N ARG A 15 5.72 0.51 14.60
CA ARG A 15 6.69 1.00 15.60
C ARG A 15 7.35 2.31 15.16
N ASN A 16 7.70 2.43 13.89
CA ASN A 16 8.25 3.66 13.34
C ASN A 16 7.21 4.78 13.35
N THR A 17 5.93 4.46 13.17
CA THR A 17 4.86 5.45 13.35
C THR A 17 4.82 6.01 14.79
N SER A 18 4.99 5.18 15.83
CA SER A 18 5.05 5.70 17.20
C SER A 18 6.27 6.59 17.44
N LEU A 19 7.42 6.24 16.86
CA LEU A 19 8.62 7.09 16.90
C LEU A 19 8.37 8.43 16.21
N LEU A 20 7.72 8.42 15.03
CA LEU A 20 7.36 9.63 14.30
C LEU A 20 6.44 10.55 15.11
N VAL A 21 5.45 9.99 15.81
CA VAL A 21 4.56 10.78 16.69
C VAL A 21 5.36 11.41 17.84
N LEU A 22 6.30 10.69 18.44
CA LEU A 22 7.18 11.23 19.47
C LEU A 22 8.05 12.38 18.94
N LEU A 23 8.66 12.20 17.76
CA LEU A 23 9.45 13.23 17.10
C LEU A 23 8.60 14.46 16.74
N PHE A 24 7.36 14.25 16.30
CA PHE A 24 6.41 15.33 16.02
C PHE A 24 6.07 16.11 17.29
N ILE A 25 5.72 15.45 18.39
CA ILE A 25 5.44 16.11 19.68
C ILE A 25 6.66 16.92 20.13
N THR A 26 7.85 16.37 19.97
CA THR A 26 9.12 17.05 20.31
C THR A 26 9.33 18.30 19.44
N ALA A 27 9.08 18.20 18.13
CA ALA A 27 9.16 19.33 17.21
C ALA A 27 8.14 20.43 17.55
N VAL A 28 6.90 20.06 17.88
CA VAL A 28 5.85 20.99 18.32
C VAL A 28 6.25 21.69 19.62
N ALA A 29 6.87 20.99 20.56
CA ALA A 29 7.37 21.58 21.79
C ALA A 29 8.46 22.64 21.51
N PHE A 30 9.42 22.34 20.63
CA PHE A 30 10.47 23.30 20.25
C PHE A 30 9.92 24.51 19.48
N ILE A 31 8.99 24.30 18.55
CA ILE A 31 8.33 25.40 17.82
C ILE A 31 7.57 26.28 18.81
N THR A 32 6.80 25.67 19.72
CA THR A 32 6.05 26.40 20.76
C THR A 32 6.99 27.24 21.64
N LEU A 33 8.13 26.67 22.06
CA LEU A 33 9.14 27.39 22.84
C LEU A 33 9.75 28.57 22.06
N ALA A 34 10.05 28.37 20.78
CA ALA A 34 10.59 29.42 19.91
C ALA A 34 9.58 30.56 19.70
N VAL A 35 8.30 30.25 19.46
CA VAL A 35 7.25 31.28 19.34
C VAL A 35 7.01 31.98 20.68
N ALA A 36 7.05 31.25 21.79
CA ALA A 36 6.97 31.84 23.12
C ALA A 36 8.13 32.81 23.39
N LEU A 37 9.34 32.50 22.93
CA LEU A 37 10.49 33.42 23.02
C LEU A 37 10.25 34.70 22.22
N VAL A 38 9.66 34.62 21.02
CA VAL A 38 9.26 35.81 20.24
C VAL A 38 8.19 36.61 20.99
N GLY A 39 7.17 35.93 21.51
CA GLY A 39 6.11 36.54 22.32
C GLY A 39 6.66 37.26 23.56
N TYR A 40 7.68 36.68 24.22
CA TYR A 40 8.39 37.30 25.32
C TYR A 40 9.04 38.63 24.89
N PHE A 41 9.78 38.67 23.78
CA PHE A 41 10.40 39.90 23.30
C PHE A 41 9.39 40.97 22.87
N VAL A 42 8.24 40.58 22.32
CA VAL A 42 7.18 41.51 21.91
C VAL A 42 6.43 42.09 23.11
N THR A 43 6.12 41.27 24.12
CA THR A 43 5.38 41.69 25.32
C THR A 43 6.26 42.37 26.35
N ARG A 44 7.59 42.26 26.20
CA ARG A 44 8.59 42.99 27.00
C ARG A 44 8.54 44.47 26.66
N SER A 45 7.58 45.18 27.26
CA SER A 45 7.57 46.62 27.43
C SER A 45 7.56 46.98 28.92
N GLU A 46 7.82 48.25 29.24
CA GLU A 46 8.30 48.80 30.53
C GLU A 46 7.61 48.38 31.84
N SER A 47 6.52 47.62 31.83
CA SER A 47 5.75 47.25 33.03
C SER A 47 6.01 45.86 33.62
N SER A 48 6.80 44.97 32.99
CA SER A 48 7.13 43.66 33.60
C SER A 48 8.49 43.10 33.16
N GLY A 49 9.53 43.36 33.96
CA GLY A 49 10.89 42.83 33.80
C GLY A 49 11.05 41.35 34.22
N LEU A 50 10.04 40.50 33.99
CA LEU A 50 10.11 39.09 34.36
C LEU A 50 11.15 38.36 33.49
N ALA A 51 11.97 37.53 34.14
CA ALA A 51 12.85 36.61 33.42
C ALA A 51 12.02 35.57 32.64
N PHE A 52 12.53 35.08 31.50
CA PHE A 52 11.80 34.16 30.62
C PHE A 52 11.21 32.94 31.34
N HIS A 53 11.95 32.33 32.27
CA HIS A 53 11.48 31.18 33.05
C HIS A 53 10.26 31.48 33.95
N ARG A 54 10.04 32.75 34.32
CA ARG A 54 8.84 33.21 35.07
C ARG A 54 7.76 33.75 34.14
N TRP A 55 8.13 34.28 32.98
CA TRP A 55 7.18 34.71 31.95
C TRP A 55 6.49 33.52 31.28
N LEU A 56 7.20 32.42 31.04
CA LEU A 56 6.65 31.22 30.40
C LEU A 56 5.41 30.64 31.15
N PRO A 57 5.43 30.47 32.48
CA PRO A 57 4.24 30.07 33.24
C PRO A 57 3.23 31.21 33.52
N SER A 58 3.51 32.45 33.09
CA SER A 58 2.55 33.56 33.24
C SER A 58 1.32 33.37 32.34
N SER A 59 0.26 34.14 32.59
CA SER A 59 -0.95 34.13 31.76
C SER A 59 -0.65 34.41 30.27
N HIS A 60 0.26 35.35 29.98
CA HIS A 60 0.68 35.66 28.62
C HIS A 60 1.44 34.50 27.98
N GLY A 61 2.44 33.94 28.68
CA GLY A 61 3.22 32.80 28.20
C GLY A 61 2.36 31.59 27.89
N LEU A 62 1.49 31.21 28.82
CA LEU A 62 0.58 30.08 28.69
C LEU A 62 -0.44 30.29 27.56
N LEU A 63 -1.00 31.50 27.40
CA LEU A 63 -1.89 31.83 26.29
C LEU A 63 -1.17 31.67 24.94
N THR A 64 0.05 32.17 24.78
CA THR A 64 0.83 31.96 23.54
C THR A 64 1.08 30.48 23.28
N ALA A 65 1.52 29.73 24.29
CA ALA A 65 1.83 28.31 24.13
C ALA A 65 0.60 27.49 23.72
N VAL A 66 -0.53 27.70 24.41
CA VAL A 66 -1.81 27.04 24.09
C VAL A 66 -2.27 27.42 22.68
N THR A 67 -2.17 28.70 22.31
CA THR A 67 -2.58 29.17 20.97
C THR A 67 -1.77 28.49 19.87
N VAL A 68 -0.44 28.38 20.03
CA VAL A 68 0.43 27.73 19.03
C VAL A 68 0.13 26.24 18.92
N VAL A 69 -0.02 25.54 20.06
CA VAL A 69 -0.35 24.11 20.07
C VAL A 69 -1.71 23.86 19.44
N LEU A 70 -2.73 24.68 19.76
CA LEU A 70 -4.06 24.59 19.15
C LEU A 70 -4.01 24.87 17.65
N LEU A 71 -3.22 25.85 17.21
CA LEU A 71 -3.08 26.20 15.81
C LEU A 71 -2.45 25.06 15.00
N ILE A 72 -1.33 24.50 15.48
CA ILE A 72 -0.67 23.35 14.85
C ILE A 72 -1.59 22.11 14.88
N GLY A 73 -2.24 21.88 16.02
CA GLY A 73 -3.18 20.78 16.20
C GLY A 73 -4.38 20.88 15.25
N LEU A 74 -4.95 22.08 15.12
CA LEU A 74 -6.06 22.37 14.20
C LEU A 74 -5.63 22.19 12.74
N GLY A 75 -4.48 22.75 12.33
CA GLY A 75 -3.97 22.58 10.98
C GLY A 75 -3.74 21.09 10.63
N SER A 76 -3.19 20.33 11.57
CA SER A 76 -2.98 18.89 11.41
C SER A 76 -4.30 18.12 11.38
N LEU A 77 -5.27 18.49 12.21
CA LEU A 77 -6.59 17.86 12.29
C LEU A 77 -7.41 18.12 11.03
N LEU A 78 -7.45 19.37 10.56
CA LEU A 78 -8.13 19.73 9.31
C LEU A 78 -7.57 18.91 8.15
N ARG A 79 -6.24 18.81 8.05
CA ARG A 79 -5.61 17.98 7.01
C ARG A 79 -5.87 16.49 7.19
N TRP A 80 -5.91 16.00 8.44
CA TRP A 80 -6.27 14.62 8.71
C TRP A 80 -7.69 14.28 8.27
N VAL A 81 -8.67 15.15 8.58
CA VAL A 81 -10.07 14.97 8.19
C VAL A 81 -10.24 15.02 6.67
N ASP A 82 -9.51 15.93 6.02
CA ASP A 82 -9.45 16.03 4.56
C ASP A 82 -8.94 14.71 3.95
N LEU A 83 -7.84 14.15 4.47
CA LEU A 83 -7.24 12.91 3.98
C LEU A 83 -7.95 11.62 4.45
N ALA A 84 -8.92 11.71 5.37
CA ALA A 84 -9.58 10.54 5.95
C ALA A 84 -10.44 9.73 4.95
N GLY A 85 -10.76 10.28 3.78
CA GLY A 85 -11.54 9.61 2.73
C GLY A 85 -10.73 8.69 1.81
N GLY A 86 -9.63 8.13 2.31
CA GLY A 86 -8.82 7.14 1.61
C GLY A 86 -7.88 7.70 0.53
N GLY A 87 -7.31 6.79 -0.27
CA GLY A 87 -6.33 7.13 -1.30
C GLY A 87 -6.88 8.07 -2.38
N SER A 88 -8.15 7.93 -2.75
CA SER A 88 -8.80 8.74 -3.80
C SER A 88 -8.78 10.25 -3.49
N ARG A 89 -8.86 10.64 -2.21
CA ARG A 89 -8.73 12.06 -1.82
C ARG A 89 -7.32 12.59 -2.00
N VAL A 90 -6.29 11.78 -1.71
CA VAL A 90 -4.90 12.13 -1.99
C VAL A 90 -4.70 12.32 -3.49
N ALA A 91 -5.27 11.46 -4.34
CA ALA A 91 -5.19 11.61 -5.79
C ALA A 91 -5.89 12.90 -6.30
N LYS A 92 -7.09 13.20 -5.80
CA LYS A 92 -7.83 14.41 -6.19
C LYS A 92 -7.15 15.70 -5.72
N MET A 93 -6.56 15.68 -4.52
CA MET A 93 -5.79 16.79 -3.95
C MET A 93 -4.68 17.27 -4.89
N VAL A 94 -4.14 16.38 -5.73
CA VAL A 94 -2.99 16.66 -6.58
C VAL A 94 -3.39 16.93 -8.02
N GLY A 95 -4.70 17.02 -8.27
CA GLY A 95 -5.25 17.23 -9.61
C GLY A 95 -5.22 16.00 -10.51
N ALA A 96 -5.07 14.79 -9.96
CA ALA A 96 -5.06 13.58 -10.78
C ALA A 96 -6.48 13.17 -11.20
N ARG A 97 -6.62 12.74 -12.45
CA ARG A 97 -7.86 12.25 -13.05
C ARG A 97 -7.94 10.72 -12.92
N PRO A 98 -9.09 10.13 -12.56
CA PRO A 98 -9.25 8.68 -12.57
C PRO A 98 -9.19 8.12 -13.99
N VAL A 99 -8.50 6.99 -14.16
CA VAL A 99 -8.44 6.22 -15.40
C VAL A 99 -9.71 5.38 -15.53
N ASP A 100 -10.30 5.35 -16.72
CA ASP A 100 -11.43 4.47 -16.97
C ASP A 100 -10.96 3.00 -17.10
N PRO A 101 -11.52 2.03 -16.35
CA PRO A 101 -11.27 0.63 -16.61
C PRO A 101 -11.56 0.22 -18.06
N ASP A 102 -12.50 0.85 -18.76
CA ASP A 102 -12.77 0.61 -20.19
C ASP A 102 -12.06 1.64 -21.12
N THR A 103 -10.95 2.22 -20.66
CA THR A 103 -10.19 3.20 -21.46
C THR A 103 -9.73 2.63 -22.80
N ARG A 104 -9.83 3.47 -23.83
CA ARG A 104 -9.36 3.17 -25.20
C ARG A 104 -7.94 3.65 -25.46
N ASP A 105 -7.40 4.47 -24.55
CA ASP A 105 -6.03 4.98 -24.64
C ASP A 105 -5.02 3.83 -24.48
N SER A 106 -4.06 3.74 -25.40
CA SER A 106 -3.06 2.66 -25.39
C SER A 106 -2.11 2.71 -24.20
N ASP A 107 -1.74 3.91 -23.74
CA ASP A 107 -0.82 4.10 -22.62
C ASP A 107 -1.51 3.85 -21.28
N GLU A 108 -2.75 4.31 -21.12
CA GLU A 108 -3.55 3.95 -19.94
C GLU A 108 -3.84 2.45 -19.88
N ARG A 109 -4.11 1.80 -21.02
CA ARG A 109 -4.26 0.33 -21.10
C ARG A 109 -2.97 -0.41 -20.76
N LYS A 110 -1.82 0.11 -21.22
CA LYS A 110 -0.49 -0.44 -20.88
C LYS A 110 -0.25 -0.40 -19.38
N LEU A 111 -0.50 0.75 -18.74
CA LEU A 111 -0.43 0.89 -17.29
C LEU A 111 -1.37 -0.10 -16.58
N ARG A 112 -2.64 -0.14 -16.99
CA ARG A 112 -3.65 -1.03 -16.42
C ARG A 112 -3.22 -2.49 -16.46
N ASN A 113 -2.74 -2.95 -17.62
CA ASN A 113 -2.28 -4.34 -17.77
C ASN A 113 -1.12 -4.67 -16.82
N ILE A 114 -0.12 -3.78 -16.72
CA ILE A 114 1.02 -3.96 -15.81
C ILE A 114 0.55 -4.05 -14.35
N VAL A 115 -0.37 -3.17 -13.96
CA VAL A 115 -0.91 -3.14 -12.58
C VAL A 115 -1.74 -4.39 -12.28
N GLU A 116 -2.58 -4.84 -13.21
CA GLU A 116 -3.36 -6.08 -13.08
C GLU A 116 -2.46 -7.31 -12.93
N GLU A 117 -1.43 -7.43 -13.77
CA GLU A 117 -0.43 -8.50 -13.68
C GLU A 117 0.23 -8.53 -12.30
N MET A 118 0.66 -7.36 -11.82
CA MET A 118 1.30 -7.21 -10.51
C MET A 118 0.33 -7.53 -9.38
N ALA A 119 -0.91 -7.04 -9.43
CA ALA A 119 -1.96 -7.29 -8.44
C ALA A 119 -2.26 -8.79 -8.31
N ILE A 120 -2.47 -9.49 -9.44
CA ILE A 120 -2.75 -10.93 -9.44
C ILE A 120 -1.55 -11.72 -8.93
N ALA A 121 -0.34 -11.42 -9.42
CA ALA A 121 0.88 -12.15 -9.04
C ALA A 121 1.23 -12.00 -7.56
N SER A 122 0.77 -10.91 -6.94
CA SER A 122 1.11 -10.51 -5.58
C SER A 122 -0.03 -10.69 -4.57
N GLY A 123 -1.24 -10.96 -5.06
CA GLY A 123 -2.43 -11.18 -4.24
C GLY A 123 -3.05 -9.91 -3.65
N VAL A 124 -2.63 -8.73 -4.09
CA VAL A 124 -3.19 -7.44 -3.66
C VAL A 124 -4.38 -7.08 -4.55
N PRO A 125 -5.48 -6.54 -3.99
CA PRO A 125 -6.58 -6.02 -4.80
C PRO A 125 -6.08 -4.97 -5.80
N VAL A 126 -6.60 -5.02 -7.03
CA VAL A 126 -6.21 -4.05 -8.08
C VAL A 126 -6.48 -2.62 -7.56
N PRO A 127 -5.46 -1.76 -7.44
CA PRO A 127 -5.64 -0.38 -7.00
C PRO A 127 -6.36 0.45 -8.07
N GLU A 128 -7.08 1.48 -7.64
CA GLU A 128 -7.64 2.44 -8.59
C GLU A 128 -6.54 3.27 -9.23
N LEU A 129 -6.64 3.49 -10.54
CA LEU A 129 -5.62 4.17 -11.32
C LEU A 129 -5.98 5.62 -11.56
N TYR A 130 -5.00 6.51 -11.40
CA TYR A 130 -5.13 7.93 -11.65
C TYR A 130 -3.94 8.44 -12.47
N VAL A 131 -4.19 9.41 -13.34
CA VAL A 131 -3.17 10.07 -14.17
C VAL A 131 -3.14 11.57 -13.87
N MET A 132 -1.95 12.12 -13.68
CA MET A 132 -1.72 13.57 -13.64
C MET A 132 -1.41 14.06 -15.07
N ASP A 133 -2.46 14.48 -15.79
CA ASP A 133 -2.38 14.81 -17.22
C ASP A 133 -1.43 15.97 -17.52
N GLN A 134 -1.32 16.94 -16.61
CA GLN A 134 -0.54 18.16 -16.80
C GLN A 134 0.95 17.99 -16.43
N GLU A 135 1.35 16.85 -15.86
CA GLU A 135 2.71 16.63 -15.36
C GLU A 135 3.56 15.85 -16.37
N THR A 136 4.64 16.50 -16.83
CA THR A 136 5.57 15.92 -17.82
C THR A 136 6.76 15.21 -17.18
N GLY A 137 7.05 15.47 -15.90
CA GLY A 137 8.06 14.75 -15.13
C GLY A 137 7.71 13.26 -14.99
N ILE A 138 8.73 12.40 -14.88
CA ILE A 138 8.52 10.96 -14.69
C ILE A 138 8.33 10.70 -13.19
N ASN A 139 7.09 10.45 -12.78
CA ASN A 139 6.77 10.14 -11.40
C ASN A 139 5.53 9.24 -11.23
N ALA A 140 5.46 8.55 -10.11
CA ALA A 140 4.35 7.71 -9.67
C ALA A 140 4.31 7.67 -8.13
N PHE A 141 3.15 7.39 -7.54
CA PHE A 141 3.04 7.11 -6.11
C PHE A 141 1.78 6.29 -5.79
N VAL A 142 1.79 5.63 -4.63
CA VAL A 142 0.61 4.98 -4.05
C VAL A 142 0.10 5.67 -2.78
N ALA A 143 -1.22 5.70 -2.61
CA ALA A 143 -1.87 6.30 -1.44
C ALA A 143 -3.05 5.45 -0.94
N GLY A 144 -3.28 5.48 0.38
CA GLY A 144 -4.33 4.72 1.06
C GLY A 144 -3.93 4.35 2.50
N TYR A 145 -4.88 3.86 3.31
CA TYR A 145 -4.57 3.33 4.65
C TYR A 145 -4.53 1.80 4.71
N THR A 146 -5.22 1.13 3.78
CA THR A 146 -5.19 -0.33 3.58
C THR A 146 -4.93 -0.70 2.11
N PRO A 147 -4.44 -1.91 1.81
CA PRO A 147 -4.29 -2.37 0.42
C PRO A 147 -5.60 -2.40 -0.37
N GLY A 148 -6.74 -2.61 0.30
CA GLY A 148 -8.06 -2.69 -0.35
C GLY A 148 -8.59 -1.34 -0.86
N GLU A 149 -8.10 -0.22 -0.34
CA GLU A 149 -8.46 1.15 -0.78
C GLU A 149 -7.29 1.86 -1.49
N ALA A 150 -6.24 1.11 -1.85
CA ALA A 150 -5.06 1.66 -2.46
C ALA A 150 -5.40 2.30 -3.81
N VAL A 151 -4.85 3.49 -4.04
CA VAL A 151 -4.83 4.13 -5.35
C VAL A 151 -3.39 4.24 -5.82
N MET A 152 -3.20 4.13 -7.14
CA MET A 152 -1.93 4.37 -7.80
C MET A 152 -2.09 5.56 -8.72
N VAL A 153 -1.26 6.58 -8.49
CA VAL A 153 -1.22 7.80 -9.28
C VAL A 153 0.05 7.79 -10.10
N VAL A 154 -0.06 8.04 -11.40
CA VAL A 154 1.09 8.18 -12.29
C VAL A 154 1.02 9.51 -13.02
N THR A 155 2.17 10.06 -13.37
CA THR A 155 2.27 11.25 -14.23
C THR A 155 2.06 10.88 -15.69
N HIS A 156 1.59 11.85 -16.49
CA HIS A 156 1.59 11.69 -17.95
C HIS A 156 2.99 11.40 -18.50
N GLY A 157 4.02 12.00 -17.91
CA GLY A 157 5.43 11.71 -18.22
C GLY A 157 5.81 10.24 -18.02
N ALA A 158 5.39 9.62 -16.92
CA ALA A 158 5.69 8.21 -16.66
C ALA A 158 5.08 7.27 -17.69
N ILE A 159 3.81 7.46 -18.07
CA ILE A 159 3.13 6.54 -19.00
C ILE A 159 3.60 6.69 -20.45
N THR A 160 4.02 7.89 -20.87
CA THR A 160 4.43 8.18 -22.25
C THR A 160 5.93 7.98 -22.49
N GLN A 161 6.78 8.16 -21.48
CA GLN A 161 8.24 8.16 -21.66
C GLN A 161 8.94 6.87 -21.19
N LEU A 162 8.29 6.09 -20.34
CA LEU A 162 8.80 4.80 -19.91
C LEU A 162 8.34 3.70 -20.88
N SER A 163 9.28 2.82 -21.21
CA SER A 163 8.96 1.54 -21.85
C SER A 163 8.11 0.68 -20.91
N ARG A 164 7.50 -0.38 -21.45
CA ARG A 164 6.70 -1.31 -20.66
C ARG A 164 7.48 -1.88 -19.48
N ASP A 165 8.73 -2.27 -19.70
CA ASP A 165 9.60 -2.88 -18.67
C ASP A 165 10.03 -1.88 -17.61
N GLU A 166 10.33 -0.65 -18.01
CA GLU A 166 10.64 0.43 -17.06
C GLU A 166 9.42 0.80 -16.22
N LEU A 167 8.25 0.94 -16.85
CA LEU A 167 6.99 1.20 -16.16
C LEU A 167 6.62 0.04 -15.22
N GLN A 168 6.86 -1.21 -15.61
CA GLN A 168 6.68 -2.38 -14.75
C GLN A 168 7.64 -2.35 -13.54
N GLY A 169 8.88 -1.89 -13.72
CA GLY A 169 9.82 -1.65 -12.63
C GLY A 169 9.30 -0.61 -11.64
N VAL A 170 8.79 0.53 -12.13
CA VAL A 170 8.18 1.57 -11.28
C VAL A 170 6.94 1.06 -10.57
N VAL A 171 6.02 0.39 -11.27
CA VAL A 171 4.82 -0.20 -10.66
C VAL A 171 5.21 -1.22 -9.59
N ALA A 172 6.18 -2.10 -9.84
CA ALA A 172 6.65 -3.06 -8.85
C ALA A 172 7.25 -2.39 -7.59
N HIS A 173 7.97 -1.28 -7.77
CA HIS A 173 8.47 -0.46 -6.67
C HIS A 173 7.29 0.10 -5.85
N GLU A 174 6.29 0.68 -6.50
CA GLU A 174 5.09 1.22 -5.84
C GLU A 174 4.27 0.13 -5.12
N PHE A 175 4.13 -1.06 -5.72
CA PHE A 175 3.48 -2.20 -5.07
C PHE A 175 4.22 -2.60 -3.79
N SER A 176 5.54 -2.50 -3.74
CA SER A 176 6.31 -2.77 -2.52
C SER A 176 5.90 -1.85 -1.36
N HIS A 177 5.52 -0.59 -1.64
CA HIS A 177 4.99 0.32 -0.63
C HIS A 177 3.57 -0.05 -0.18
N ILE A 178 2.73 -0.59 -1.08
CA ILE A 178 1.43 -1.16 -0.70
C ILE A 178 1.66 -2.33 0.28
N PHE A 179 2.57 -3.24 -0.06
CA PHE A 179 2.90 -4.41 0.78
C PHE A 179 3.45 -4.07 2.14
N ASN A 180 4.40 -3.13 2.19
CA ASN A 180 5.08 -2.78 3.42
C ASN A 180 4.19 -1.94 4.37
N GLY A 181 3.00 -1.55 3.90
CA GLY A 181 2.08 -0.70 4.66
C GLY A 181 2.57 0.75 4.72
N ASP A 182 3.34 1.15 3.71
CA ASP A 182 4.06 2.40 3.70
C ASP A 182 3.14 3.59 3.45
N MET A 183 2.09 3.37 2.67
CA MET A 183 1.06 4.35 2.32
C MET A 183 0.45 5.02 3.56
N ARG A 184 0.08 4.22 4.57
CA ARG A 184 -0.55 4.74 5.81
C ARG A 184 0.37 5.67 6.57
N LEU A 185 1.66 5.33 6.65
CA LEU A 185 2.66 6.16 7.30
C LEU A 185 2.84 7.47 6.52
N ASN A 186 2.89 7.37 5.19
CA ASN A 186 3.08 8.52 4.32
C ASN A 186 1.91 9.52 4.37
N VAL A 187 0.65 9.04 4.34
CA VAL A 187 -0.56 9.89 4.47
C VAL A 187 -0.59 10.60 5.83
N ARG A 188 -0.19 9.91 6.90
CA ARG A 188 -0.10 10.51 8.25
C ARG A 188 0.98 11.58 8.34
N LEU A 189 2.12 11.38 7.69
CA LEU A 189 3.17 12.39 7.64
C LEU A 189 2.67 13.68 6.98
N ILE A 190 1.93 13.59 5.86
CA ILE A 190 1.32 14.77 5.22
C ILE A 190 0.41 15.51 6.20
N ALA A 191 -0.47 14.78 6.90
CA ALA A 191 -1.39 15.36 7.86
C ALA A 191 -0.68 16.08 9.02
N LEU A 192 0.36 15.45 9.60
CA LEU A 192 1.12 16.04 10.71
C LEU A 192 1.94 17.26 10.28
N LEU A 193 2.63 17.17 9.14
CA LEU A 193 3.50 18.25 8.66
C LEU A 193 2.70 19.50 8.24
N ALA A 194 1.44 19.33 7.81
CA ALA A 194 0.56 20.46 7.47
C ALA A 194 0.37 21.45 8.63
N GLY A 195 0.26 20.97 9.87
CA GLY A 195 0.14 21.85 11.03
C GLY A 195 1.38 22.70 11.28
N ILE A 196 2.58 22.12 11.10
CA ILE A 196 3.86 22.85 11.22
C ILE A 196 4.01 23.87 10.09
N LEU A 197 3.65 23.49 8.86
CA LEU A 197 3.66 24.35 7.69
C LEU A 197 2.76 25.58 7.88
N MET A 198 1.62 25.41 8.55
CA MET A 198 0.66 26.48 8.80
C MET A 198 1.26 27.67 9.56
N ILE A 199 2.20 27.42 10.50
CA ILE A 199 2.92 28.48 11.23
C ILE A 199 3.72 29.37 10.26
N GLY A 200 4.48 28.74 9.35
CA GLY A 200 5.26 29.46 8.35
C GLY A 200 4.38 30.23 7.36
N GLN A 201 3.25 29.64 6.94
CA GLN A 201 2.29 30.29 6.07
C GLN A 201 1.66 31.53 6.71
N ILE A 202 1.31 31.46 8.00
CA ILE A 202 0.81 32.61 8.77
C ILE A 202 1.88 33.69 8.89
N GLY A 203 3.14 33.32 9.17
CA GLY A 203 4.26 34.26 9.18
C GLY A 203 4.43 34.99 7.84
N GLY A 204 4.41 34.23 6.74
CA GLY A 204 4.46 34.79 5.38
C GLY A 204 3.26 35.68 5.04
N PHE A 205 2.07 35.32 5.50
CA PHE A 205 0.87 36.17 5.37
C PHE A 205 1.01 37.49 6.13
N LEU A 206 1.45 37.45 7.39
CA LEU A 206 1.66 38.65 8.21
C LEU A 206 2.72 39.59 7.62
N LEU A 207 3.80 39.02 7.08
CA LEU A 207 4.81 39.78 6.33
C LEU A 207 4.17 40.52 5.17
N ARG A 208 3.50 39.81 4.26
CA ARG A 208 2.84 40.42 3.09
C ARG A 208 1.81 41.46 3.49
N ALA A 209 1.01 41.21 4.53
CA ALA A 209 0.01 42.14 5.05
C ALA A 209 0.63 43.41 5.64
N SER A 210 1.82 43.31 6.26
CA SER A 210 2.56 44.47 6.76
C SER A 210 3.06 45.36 5.61
N PHE A 211 3.50 44.77 4.48
CA PHE A 211 3.97 45.52 3.30
C PHE A 211 2.84 46.13 2.44
N HIS A 212 1.71 45.43 2.22
CA HIS A 212 0.64 45.88 1.31
C HIS A 212 -0.22 47.02 1.88
N ARG A 213 -0.16 47.27 3.20
CA ARG A 213 -0.91 48.36 3.86
C ARG A 213 -0.17 49.71 3.84
N GLY A 214 1.00 49.80 3.21
CA GLY A 214 1.86 51.00 3.17
C GLY A 214 1.45 52.10 2.18
N HIS A 215 0.48 51.88 1.29
CA HIS A 215 0.12 52.84 0.22
C HIS A 215 -1.16 53.65 0.44
N ARG A 216 -1.84 53.57 1.60
CA ARG A 216 -3.00 54.42 1.92
C ARG A 216 -2.94 55.01 3.34
N VAL A 217 -2.44 56.25 3.42
CA VAL A 217 -2.82 57.36 4.33
C VAL A 217 -2.63 57.18 5.86
N GLY A 218 -1.58 57.84 6.38
CA GLY A 218 -1.63 58.86 7.45
C GLY A 218 -2.27 58.58 8.82
N ARG A 219 -1.48 58.12 9.80
CA ARG A 219 -1.47 58.60 11.20
C ARG A 219 -0.29 58.01 11.99
N SER A 220 0.46 58.86 12.69
CA SER A 220 1.74 58.57 13.38
C SER A 220 1.68 57.59 14.57
N ARG A 221 0.50 57.05 14.90
CA ARG A 221 0.30 56.08 16.00
C ARG A 221 0.28 54.61 15.55
N ASP A 222 0.08 54.34 14.25
CA ASP A 222 -0.09 52.98 13.72
C ASP A 222 1.21 52.33 13.19
N GLY A 223 2.28 53.12 13.00
CA GLY A 223 3.56 52.61 12.47
C GLY A 223 4.28 51.61 13.39
N ARG A 224 4.16 51.76 14.72
CA ARG A 224 4.74 50.81 15.68
C ARG A 224 4.02 49.46 15.68
N ALA A 225 2.70 49.45 15.56
CA ALA A 225 1.91 48.22 15.46
C ALA A 225 2.19 47.47 14.14
N GLN A 226 2.33 48.21 13.04
CA GLN A 226 2.66 47.65 11.73
C GLN A 226 4.09 47.07 11.68
N ALA A 227 5.06 47.76 12.29
CA ALA A 227 6.43 47.26 12.43
C ALA A 227 6.50 46.02 13.34
N ALA A 228 5.79 46.02 14.48
CA ALA A 228 5.70 44.86 15.36
C ALA A 228 5.07 43.65 14.64
N MET A 229 4.01 43.86 13.85
CA MET A 229 3.38 42.82 13.04
C MET A 229 4.33 42.25 11.98
N GLY A 230 5.16 43.11 11.35
CA GLY A 230 6.18 42.68 10.40
C GLY A 230 7.27 41.82 11.05
N ILE A 231 7.75 42.21 12.23
CA ILE A 231 8.77 41.46 12.99
C ILE A 231 8.22 40.10 13.45
N ILE A 232 6.98 40.07 13.97
CA ILE A 232 6.30 38.82 14.34
C ILE A 232 6.12 37.93 13.12
N GLY A 233 5.68 38.51 11.99
CA GLY A 233 5.55 37.79 10.73
C GLY A 233 6.86 37.16 10.27
N LEU A 234 7.96 37.92 10.32
CA LEU A 234 9.30 37.44 9.98
C LEU A 234 9.73 36.30 10.89
N ALA A 235 9.55 36.46 12.20
CA ALA A 235 9.94 35.47 13.18
C ALA A 235 9.14 34.17 13.01
N LEU A 236 7.81 34.25 12.84
CA LEU A 236 6.96 33.08 12.57
C LEU A 236 7.31 32.42 11.23
N PHE A 237 7.64 33.21 10.20
CA PHE A 237 8.09 32.69 8.91
C PHE A 237 9.38 31.87 9.07
N VAL A 238 10.39 32.42 9.75
CA VAL A 238 11.66 31.74 10.02
C VAL A 238 11.45 30.48 10.88
N ILE A 239 10.73 30.59 11.99
CA ILE A 239 10.43 29.46 12.88
C ILE A 239 9.68 28.36 12.13
N GLY A 240 8.67 28.73 11.34
CA GLY A 240 7.93 27.79 10.51
C GLY A 240 8.84 27.07 9.52
N TYR A 241 9.73 27.80 8.83
CA TYR A 241 10.65 27.20 7.86
C TYR A 241 11.68 26.27 8.53
N VAL A 242 12.15 26.61 9.73
CA VAL A 242 12.99 25.73 10.55
C VAL A 242 12.22 24.47 10.96
N GLY A 243 10.96 24.60 11.37
CA GLY A 243 10.08 23.46 11.66
C GLY A 243 9.92 22.53 10.45
N VAL A 244 9.72 23.10 9.27
CA VAL A 244 9.65 22.36 7.99
C VAL A 244 10.97 21.66 7.68
N PHE A 245 12.10 22.32 7.91
CA PHE A 245 13.43 21.72 7.73
C PHE A 245 13.60 20.47 8.59
N PHE A 246 13.29 20.54 9.90
CA PHE A 246 13.38 19.36 10.77
C PHE A 246 12.35 18.28 10.43
N GLY A 247 11.13 18.68 10.05
CA GLY A 247 10.11 17.76 9.55
C GLY A 247 10.59 16.96 8.34
N ARG A 248 11.23 17.64 7.37
CA ARG A 248 11.83 17.01 6.19
C ARG A 248 13.01 16.12 6.52
N LEU A 249 13.84 16.49 7.49
CA LEU A 249 14.95 15.64 7.94
C LEU A 249 14.45 14.31 8.54
N ILE A 250 13.39 14.37 9.34
CA ILE A 250 12.73 13.18 9.91
C ILE A 250 12.15 12.30 8.80
N GLN A 251 11.42 12.91 7.87
CA GLN A 251 10.81 12.23 6.72
C GLN A 251 11.88 11.56 5.84
N ALA A 252 12.97 12.25 5.54
CA ALA A 252 14.07 11.73 4.74
C ALA A 252 14.81 10.58 5.44
N ALA A 253 15.04 10.67 6.74
CA ALA A 253 15.65 9.59 7.52
C ALA A 253 14.80 8.30 7.52
N VAL A 254 13.47 8.45 7.54
CA VAL A 254 12.53 7.30 7.53
C VAL A 254 12.32 6.74 6.12
N SER A 255 12.37 7.57 5.07
CA SER A 255 12.10 7.15 3.68
C SER A 255 13.32 6.49 3.01
N ARG A 256 14.56 7.02 3.16
CA ARG A 256 15.73 6.53 2.38
C ARG A 256 15.99 5.03 2.46
N GLN A 257 15.93 4.44 3.66
CA GLN A 257 16.13 2.98 3.81
C GLN A 257 15.01 2.17 3.14
N ARG A 258 13.80 2.71 3.07
CA ARG A 258 12.64 2.07 2.45
C ARG A 258 12.74 2.12 0.93
N GLU A 259 13.22 3.23 0.36
CA GLU A 259 13.45 3.35 -1.08
C GLU A 259 14.42 2.28 -1.59
N MET A 260 15.55 2.06 -0.89
CA MET A 260 16.52 1.02 -1.26
C MET A 260 15.93 -0.39 -1.18
N LEU A 261 15.08 -0.65 -0.18
CA LEU A 261 14.38 -1.92 -0.04
C LEU A 261 13.28 -2.09 -1.11
N ALA A 262 12.63 -1.00 -1.49
CA ALA A 262 11.62 -0.97 -2.55
C ALA A 262 12.25 -1.24 -3.92
N ASP A 263 13.42 -0.67 -4.21
CA ASP A 263 14.19 -0.97 -5.42
C ASP A 263 14.57 -2.44 -5.49
N ALA A 264 15.11 -3.00 -4.40
CA ALA A 264 15.43 -4.43 -4.33
C ALA A 264 14.17 -5.30 -4.51
N SER A 265 13.03 -4.90 -3.93
CA SER A 265 11.76 -5.60 -4.08
C SER A 265 11.24 -5.54 -5.52
N SER A 266 11.39 -4.39 -6.19
CA SER A 266 11.05 -4.25 -7.61
C SER A 266 11.84 -5.21 -8.49
N VAL A 267 13.15 -5.36 -8.24
CA VAL A 267 13.98 -6.37 -8.94
C VAL A 267 13.51 -7.78 -8.62
N GLN A 268 13.16 -8.09 -7.37
CA GLN A 268 12.66 -9.42 -6.98
C GLN A 268 11.32 -9.75 -7.68
N PHE A 269 10.44 -8.76 -7.78
CA PHE A 269 9.10 -8.89 -8.36
C PHE A 269 9.13 -9.03 -9.88
N THR A 270 9.90 -8.18 -10.56
CA THR A 270 9.97 -8.15 -12.02
C THR A 270 11.02 -9.10 -12.60
N ARG A 271 12.01 -9.49 -11.79
CA ARG A 271 13.26 -10.15 -12.22
C ARG A 271 14.00 -9.42 -13.34
N ASN A 272 13.73 -8.13 -13.49
CA ASN A 272 14.30 -7.29 -14.53
C ASN A 272 14.99 -6.08 -13.87
N PRO A 273 16.28 -6.21 -13.49
CA PRO A 273 17.02 -5.10 -12.91
C PRO A 273 17.17 -3.91 -13.88
N GLU A 274 17.15 -4.16 -15.20
CA GLU A 274 17.23 -3.10 -16.20
C GLU A 274 15.96 -2.25 -16.23
N GLY A 275 14.78 -2.81 -15.95
CA GLY A 275 13.53 -2.07 -15.92
C GLY A 275 13.56 -0.92 -14.92
N ILE A 276 13.79 -1.24 -13.64
CA ILE A 276 13.85 -0.20 -12.58
C ILE A 276 15.06 0.73 -12.76
N ALA A 277 16.23 0.21 -13.14
CA ALA A 277 17.42 1.03 -13.34
C ALA A 277 17.27 2.00 -14.53
N GLY A 278 16.64 1.56 -15.62
CA GLY A 278 16.33 2.39 -16.79
C GLY A 278 15.37 3.52 -16.46
N ALA A 279 14.32 3.23 -15.67
CA ALA A 279 13.39 4.24 -15.17
C ALA A 279 14.10 5.31 -14.32
N LEU A 280 14.93 4.88 -13.36
CA LEU A 280 15.72 5.79 -12.52
C LEU A 280 16.70 6.64 -13.34
N PHE A 281 17.35 6.04 -14.33
CA PHE A 281 18.25 6.74 -15.23
C PHE A 281 17.53 7.82 -16.05
N LYS A 282 16.34 7.51 -16.59
CA LYS A 282 15.51 8.50 -17.30
C LYS A 282 15.04 9.63 -16.41
N ILE A 283 14.70 9.36 -15.14
CA ILE A 283 14.38 10.40 -14.15
C ILE A 283 15.57 11.32 -13.92
N GLY A 284 16.78 10.76 -13.81
CA GLY A 284 18.00 11.55 -13.65
C GLY A 284 18.29 12.48 -14.84
N LEU A 285 17.88 12.10 -16.05
CA LEU A 285 18.07 12.90 -17.27
C LEU A 285 16.96 13.93 -17.50
N LYS A 286 15.70 13.54 -17.31
CA LYS A 286 14.52 14.33 -17.71
C LYS A 286 13.83 15.04 -16.54
N GLY A 287 14.13 14.64 -15.30
CA GLY A 287 13.49 15.13 -14.09
C GLY A 287 12.22 14.35 -13.69
N GLY A 288 11.97 14.30 -12.39
CA GLY A 288 10.75 13.75 -11.78
C GLY A 288 9.82 14.80 -11.18
N TYR A 289 10.13 16.09 -11.40
CA TYR A 289 9.47 17.21 -10.73
C TYR A 289 8.00 17.33 -11.14
N LEU A 290 7.16 17.70 -10.18
CA LEU A 290 5.76 18.03 -10.38
C LEU A 290 5.66 19.56 -10.37
N ASP A 291 5.42 20.16 -11.53
CA ASP A 291 5.50 21.61 -11.72
C ASP A 291 4.13 22.29 -11.57
N THR A 292 3.03 21.55 -11.69
CA THR A 292 1.67 22.12 -11.72
C THR A 292 0.97 22.06 -10.36
N THR A 293 1.27 21.06 -9.53
CA THR A 293 0.62 20.90 -8.22
C THR A 293 1.29 21.72 -7.11
N SER A 294 0.50 22.49 -6.36
CA SER A 294 0.97 23.21 -5.16
C SER A 294 1.37 22.28 -4.00
N HIS A 295 1.04 20.99 -4.10
CA HIS A 295 1.35 19.98 -3.09
C HIS A 295 2.62 19.17 -3.40
N ALA A 296 3.35 19.54 -4.45
CA ALA A 296 4.56 18.83 -4.89
C ALA A 296 5.55 18.60 -3.75
N SER A 297 5.76 19.60 -2.89
CA SER A 297 6.68 19.47 -1.75
C SER A 297 6.17 18.59 -0.62
N ASP A 298 4.85 18.53 -0.43
CA ASP A 298 4.21 17.77 0.65
C ASP A 298 4.26 16.27 0.37
N MET A 299 4.35 15.88 -0.90
CA MET A 299 4.26 14.50 -1.38
C MET A 299 5.61 13.87 -1.75
N ASN A 300 6.72 14.58 -1.58
CA ASN A 300 8.02 14.17 -2.10
C ASN A 300 8.51 12.80 -1.57
N HIS A 301 8.05 12.36 -0.40
CA HIS A 301 8.32 11.03 0.17
C HIS A 301 7.38 9.91 -0.31
N MET A 302 6.32 10.27 -1.04
CA MET A 302 5.40 9.30 -1.64
C MET A 302 5.77 9.00 -3.07
N CYS A 303 6.37 9.97 -3.74
CA CYS A 303 6.70 9.94 -5.15
C CYS A 303 7.93 9.07 -5.41
N PHE A 304 7.89 8.27 -6.47
CA PHE A 304 8.99 7.43 -6.96
C PHE A 304 10.28 8.22 -7.23
N GLY A 305 10.13 9.42 -7.79
CA GLY A 305 11.20 10.39 -8.01
C GLY A 305 10.99 11.67 -7.22
N GLU A 306 12.00 12.54 -7.19
CA GLU A 306 11.89 13.86 -6.56
C GLU A 306 10.79 14.69 -7.24
N SER A 307 9.73 15.00 -6.50
CA SER A 307 8.59 15.80 -6.98
C SER A 307 8.81 17.30 -6.85
N ALA A 308 9.73 17.76 -5.99
CA ALA A 308 9.98 19.19 -5.77
C ALA A 308 11.47 19.55 -5.87
N ARG A 309 11.77 20.68 -6.54
CA ARG A 309 13.15 21.20 -6.63
C ARG A 309 13.61 21.76 -5.27
N MET A 310 14.44 21.01 -4.58
CA MET A 310 15.07 21.45 -3.33
C MET A 310 16.43 22.06 -3.64
N LYS A 311 16.55 23.39 -3.56
CA LYS A 311 17.83 24.11 -3.81
C LYS A 311 18.92 23.89 -2.74
N PHE A 312 18.69 23.04 -1.73
CA PHE A 312 19.65 22.77 -0.65
C PHE A 312 19.77 21.27 -0.30
N THR A 313 21.03 20.86 -0.08
CA THR A 313 21.59 19.65 0.55
C THR A 313 20.96 18.28 0.29
N ALA A 314 21.81 17.33 -0.16
CA ALA A 314 21.53 15.89 -0.24
C ALA A 314 20.98 15.27 1.08
N LEU A 315 21.22 15.92 2.23
CA LEU A 315 20.70 15.49 3.53
C LEU A 315 19.17 15.63 3.66
N LEU A 316 18.56 16.55 2.91
CA LEU A 316 17.12 16.82 2.90
C LEU A 316 16.36 16.10 1.78
N ALA A 317 17.08 15.39 0.90
CA ALA A 317 16.47 14.56 -0.12
C ALA A 317 15.76 13.38 0.55
N SER A 318 14.46 13.21 0.27
CA SER A 318 13.70 12.03 0.68
C SER A 318 14.23 10.76 -0.01
N HIS A 319 14.81 10.94 -1.19
CA HIS A 319 15.36 9.89 -2.03
C HIS A 319 16.88 9.80 -1.88
N PRO A 320 17.45 8.59 -1.79
CA PRO A 320 18.88 8.41 -2.00
C PRO A 320 19.29 8.88 -3.41
N PRO A 321 20.55 9.30 -3.62
CA PRO A 321 21.04 9.67 -4.94
C PRO A 321 20.78 8.57 -5.98
N ILE A 322 20.35 8.97 -7.18
CA ILE A 322 20.01 8.03 -8.26
C ILE A 322 21.18 7.09 -8.60
N ASP A 323 22.40 7.63 -8.63
CA ASP A 323 23.60 6.83 -8.91
C ASP A 323 23.83 5.75 -7.84
N GLU A 324 23.53 6.02 -6.57
CA GLU A 324 23.62 5.05 -5.48
C GLU A 324 22.56 3.96 -5.65
N ARG A 325 21.31 4.34 -5.98
CA ARG A 325 20.21 3.41 -6.23
C ARG A 325 20.51 2.47 -7.40
N ILE A 326 20.95 3.01 -8.54
CA ILE A 326 21.27 2.21 -9.74
C ILE A 326 22.43 1.24 -9.46
N ASN A 327 23.47 1.69 -8.75
CA ASN A 327 24.60 0.82 -8.42
C ASN A 327 24.24 -0.26 -7.39
N ALA A 328 23.32 0.03 -6.46
CA ALA A 328 22.80 -0.96 -5.52
C ALA A 328 21.92 -2.03 -6.19
N ILE A 329 21.17 -1.66 -7.24
CA ILE A 329 20.42 -2.60 -8.06
C ILE A 329 21.36 -3.57 -8.77
N GLN A 330 22.34 -3.03 -9.51
CA GLN A 330 23.36 -3.83 -10.16
C GLN A 330 24.65 -3.01 -10.37
N PRO A 331 25.79 -3.46 -9.81
CA PRO A 331 27.07 -2.80 -10.02
C PRO A 331 27.42 -2.69 -11.52
N GLY A 332 27.84 -1.50 -11.95
CA GLY A 332 28.19 -1.22 -13.35
C GLY A 332 27.01 -0.97 -14.29
N MET A 333 25.76 -1.05 -13.81
CA MET A 333 24.57 -0.76 -14.61
C MET A 333 24.55 0.67 -15.15
N LEU A 334 24.92 1.65 -14.32
CA LEU A 334 24.95 3.06 -14.71
C LEU A 334 25.88 3.30 -15.91
N ALA A 335 27.05 2.66 -15.92
CA ALA A 335 28.00 2.76 -17.03
C ALA A 335 27.44 2.17 -18.32
N ARG A 336 26.74 1.02 -18.23
CA ARG A 336 26.07 0.39 -19.38
C ARG A 336 24.97 1.28 -19.94
N LEU A 337 24.12 1.85 -19.08
CA LEU A 337 23.04 2.76 -19.48
C LEU A 337 23.58 4.03 -20.15
N ARG A 338 24.64 4.64 -19.60
CA ARG A 338 25.33 5.78 -20.23
C ARG A 338 25.96 5.42 -21.58
N SER A 339 26.54 4.21 -21.70
CA SER A 339 27.08 3.75 -22.99
C SER A 339 25.98 3.59 -24.04
N ARG A 340 24.89 2.91 -23.69
CA ARG A 340 23.75 2.71 -24.60
C ARG A 340 23.17 4.03 -25.09
N LEU A 341 23.03 5.03 -24.21
CA LEU A 341 22.54 6.36 -24.60
C LEU A 341 23.43 7.00 -25.66
N ARG A 342 24.76 6.93 -25.48
CA ARG A 342 25.74 7.44 -26.44
C ARG A 342 25.72 6.70 -27.77
N ASP A 343 25.45 5.39 -27.76
CA ASP A 343 25.35 4.58 -28.98
C ASP A 343 24.02 4.82 -29.74
N THR A 344 22.95 5.22 -29.04
CA THR A 344 21.65 5.57 -29.64
C THR A 344 21.54 7.00 -30.16
N GLU A 345 22.44 7.90 -29.78
CA GLU A 345 22.55 9.24 -30.39
C GLU A 345 23.55 9.19 -31.56
N PRO A 346 23.11 9.22 -32.83
CA PRO A 346 24.04 9.28 -33.95
C PRO A 346 24.65 10.68 -34.02
N GLY A 347 25.90 10.81 -33.57
CA GLY A 347 26.88 11.76 -34.10
C GLY A 347 26.77 13.23 -33.67
N ALA A 348 27.39 13.59 -32.55
CA ALA A 348 28.05 14.90 -32.39
C ALA A 348 29.58 14.82 -32.53
N ASP A 349 30.18 13.61 -32.53
CA ASP A 349 31.64 13.41 -32.53
C ASP A 349 32.21 12.76 -33.80
N LEU A 350 31.49 12.78 -34.94
CA LEU A 350 32.05 12.34 -36.23
C LEU A 350 32.99 13.35 -36.91
N TYR A 351 33.44 14.38 -36.18
CA TYR A 351 34.49 15.29 -36.63
C TYR A 351 35.47 15.62 -35.49
N ARG A 352 36.06 14.61 -34.88
CA ARG A 352 37.36 14.82 -34.22
C ARG A 352 38.25 13.58 -34.24
N SER A 353 39.43 13.81 -34.82
CA SER A 353 40.64 12.99 -34.82
C SER A 353 40.61 11.64 -35.55
N SER A 354 40.78 11.74 -36.87
CA SER A 354 41.86 11.03 -37.55
C SER A 354 43.21 11.20 -36.83
N GLY A 355 43.82 10.11 -36.37
CA GLY A 355 45.20 10.05 -35.85
C GLY A 355 45.49 8.72 -35.14
N PRO A 356 46.68 8.10 -35.31
CA PRO A 356 46.82 6.65 -35.46
C PRO A 356 46.90 5.88 -34.14
N ALA A 357 46.53 4.60 -34.24
CA ALA A 357 46.70 3.60 -33.19
C ALA A 357 48.15 3.48 -32.69
N PRO A 358 48.31 3.14 -31.41
CA PRO A 358 49.38 2.23 -31.02
C PRO A 358 48.86 1.02 -30.24
N ALA A 359 49.29 -0.14 -30.74
CA ALA A 359 49.81 -1.30 -30.05
C ALA A 359 49.04 -1.94 -28.88
N ALA A 360 48.74 -3.22 -29.10
CA ALA A 360 48.38 -4.22 -28.12
C ALA A 360 49.35 -4.28 -26.92
N GLY A 361 48.76 -4.37 -25.73
CA GLY A 361 49.44 -4.67 -24.47
C GLY A 361 48.60 -5.66 -23.66
N THR A 362 48.86 -6.94 -23.88
CA THR A 362 48.45 -8.06 -23.04
C THR A 362 49.08 -7.96 -21.65
N SER A 363 48.26 -7.98 -20.60
CA SER A 363 48.60 -8.34 -19.22
C SER A 363 47.25 -8.53 -18.50
N GLY A 364 46.80 -9.70 -18.02
CA GLY A 364 47.56 -10.78 -17.40
C GLY A 364 47.66 -10.52 -15.90
N PHE A 365 46.58 -10.74 -15.12
CA PHE A 365 46.72 -10.91 -13.68
C PHE A 365 45.71 -11.91 -13.11
N THR A 366 46.28 -13.06 -12.75
CA THR A 366 45.76 -14.17 -11.95
C THR A 366 46.04 -13.94 -10.47
N GLY A 367 45.15 -14.44 -9.60
CA GLY A 367 45.39 -14.65 -8.16
C GLY A 367 45.08 -13.42 -7.28
N ALA A 368 44.54 -13.54 -6.07
CA ALA A 368 44.35 -14.69 -5.21
C ALA A 368 43.28 -14.36 -4.15
N THR A 369 42.66 -15.41 -3.61
CA THR A 369 41.88 -15.40 -2.37
C THR A 369 42.72 -14.96 -1.17
N PRO A 370 42.07 -14.50 -0.09
CA PRO A 370 42.17 -15.29 1.13
C PRO A 370 40.83 -15.45 1.87
N GLU A 371 40.63 -16.67 2.37
CA GLU A 371 39.73 -17.00 3.46
C GLU A 371 40.20 -16.39 4.80
N ILE A 372 39.31 -16.50 5.78
CA ILE A 372 39.49 -16.42 7.25
C ILE A 372 39.09 -15.07 7.88
N LEU A 373 37.85 -14.99 8.39
CA LEU A 373 37.57 -15.09 9.83
C LEU A 373 36.06 -15.25 10.08
N GLY A 374 35.68 -16.29 10.82
CA GLY A 374 34.28 -16.69 11.07
C GLY A 374 33.52 -15.76 12.03
N PRO A 375 32.18 -15.70 11.95
CA PRO A 375 31.38 -14.91 12.87
C PRO A 375 31.03 -15.68 14.15
N VAL A 376 31.21 -14.99 15.27
CA VAL A 376 30.73 -15.34 16.60
C VAL A 376 29.21 -15.49 16.59
N SER A 377 28.74 -16.65 17.07
CA SER A 377 27.32 -17.01 17.16
C SER A 377 26.60 -16.20 18.25
N GLY A 378 25.76 -15.24 17.84
CA GLY A 378 24.82 -14.53 18.70
C GLY A 378 23.45 -15.22 18.70
N LYS A 379 22.98 -15.64 19.87
CA LYS A 379 21.69 -16.31 20.10
C LYS A 379 20.50 -15.50 19.57
N GLY A 380 19.94 -15.92 18.43
CA GLY A 380 18.63 -15.51 17.95
C GLY A 380 17.52 -16.30 18.64
N ALA A 381 16.60 -15.60 19.30
CA ALA A 381 15.42 -16.17 19.91
C ALA A 381 14.50 -16.82 18.86
N ARG A 382 14.20 -18.10 19.03
CA ARG A 382 13.27 -18.87 18.20
C ARG A 382 11.83 -18.44 18.53
N THR A 383 11.15 -17.80 17.58
CA THR A 383 9.70 -17.53 17.65
C THR A 383 8.97 -18.40 16.64
N SER A 384 8.79 -19.68 16.97
CA SER A 384 7.82 -20.60 16.36
C SER A 384 7.76 -21.85 17.24
N PRO A 385 6.60 -22.18 17.86
CA PRO A 385 6.44 -23.39 18.66
C PRO A 385 6.03 -24.53 17.73
N LEU A 386 6.97 -25.03 16.93
CA LEU A 386 6.80 -26.28 16.19
C LEU A 386 8.12 -27.07 16.26
N ALA A 387 8.38 -27.64 17.43
CA ALA A 387 9.34 -28.73 17.63
C ALA A 387 9.29 -29.21 19.09
N SER A 388 8.29 -30.02 19.41
CA SER A 388 8.35 -30.94 20.55
C SER A 388 7.47 -32.15 20.27
N GLY A 389 7.84 -32.90 19.24
CA GLY A 389 7.35 -34.24 18.96
C GLY A 389 8.56 -35.08 18.56
N THR A 390 8.81 -36.14 19.31
CA THR A 390 9.83 -37.15 19.02
C THR A 390 9.36 -38.03 17.88
N GLU A 391 9.48 -37.54 16.66
CA GLU A 391 9.50 -38.31 15.41
C GLU A 391 10.04 -37.38 14.31
N ALA A 392 11.02 -37.86 13.53
CA ALA A 392 11.73 -37.05 12.55
C ALA A 392 10.80 -36.67 11.38
N PRO A 393 10.58 -35.37 11.05
CA PRO A 393 9.80 -35.01 9.88
C PRO A 393 10.66 -34.98 8.62
N THR A 394 10.13 -35.63 7.60
CA THR A 394 10.44 -35.51 6.18
C THR A 394 10.30 -34.05 5.70
N LYS A 395 11.42 -33.39 5.37
CA LYS A 395 11.53 -32.02 4.78
C LYS A 395 10.88 -30.90 5.63
N PRO A 396 11.53 -29.72 5.80
CA PRO A 396 10.88 -28.62 6.52
C PRO A 396 9.62 -28.19 5.76
N ALA A 397 8.46 -28.30 6.42
CA ALA A 397 7.18 -27.84 5.90
C ALA A 397 7.29 -26.37 5.44
N ARG A 398 6.87 -26.10 4.20
CA ARG A 398 6.94 -24.78 3.57
C ARG A 398 5.97 -23.85 4.31
N LYS A 399 6.47 -22.79 4.95
CA LYS A 399 5.61 -21.81 5.64
C LYS A 399 4.83 -20.99 4.62
N PHE A 400 3.51 -20.93 4.78
CA PHE A 400 2.62 -20.15 3.91
C PHE A 400 2.72 -18.66 4.19
N SER A 401 2.99 -18.29 5.44
CA SER A 401 3.17 -16.91 5.86
C SER A 401 4.35 -16.21 5.19
N ASP A 402 5.37 -16.97 4.76
CA ASP A 402 6.51 -16.46 3.99
C ASP A 402 6.13 -16.14 2.53
N GLN A 403 5.05 -16.71 2.00
CA GLN A 403 4.56 -16.42 0.65
C GLN A 403 3.64 -15.20 0.62
N VAL A 404 3.02 -14.84 1.73
CA VAL A 404 2.11 -13.68 1.85
C VAL A 404 2.86 -12.40 1.46
N GLY A 405 2.32 -11.68 0.48
CA GLY A 405 2.89 -10.44 -0.04
C GLY A 405 4.26 -10.63 -0.71
N THR A 406 4.52 -11.79 -1.31
CA THR A 406 5.70 -12.06 -2.13
C THR A 406 5.29 -12.46 -3.54
N ILE A 407 6.06 -12.04 -4.53
CA ILE A 407 5.87 -12.44 -5.93
C ILE A 407 6.91 -13.50 -6.25
N ASN A 408 6.47 -14.65 -6.73
CA ASN A 408 7.34 -15.76 -7.09
C ASN A 408 7.10 -16.19 -8.54
N ARG A 409 7.96 -17.07 -9.09
CA ARG A 409 7.85 -17.54 -10.49
C ARG A 409 6.49 -18.15 -10.76
N GLN A 410 5.97 -18.92 -9.81
CA GLN A 410 4.74 -19.66 -9.95
C GLN A 410 3.53 -18.72 -10.00
N SER A 411 3.48 -17.68 -9.15
CA SER A 411 2.38 -16.73 -9.11
C SER A 411 2.37 -15.79 -10.32
N GLU A 412 3.56 -15.40 -10.81
CA GLU A 412 3.71 -14.62 -12.04
C GLU A 412 3.30 -15.42 -13.29
N ASP A 413 3.80 -16.66 -13.43
CA ASP A 413 3.41 -17.56 -14.53
C ASP A 413 1.92 -17.84 -14.50
N PHE A 414 1.33 -18.00 -13.31
CA PHE A 414 -0.11 -18.14 -13.14
C PHE A 414 -0.85 -16.90 -13.65
N ALA A 415 -0.43 -15.70 -13.25
CA ALA A 415 -1.06 -14.45 -13.67
C ALA A 415 -1.04 -14.28 -15.20
N LEU A 416 0.11 -14.52 -15.83
CA LEU A 416 0.27 -14.44 -17.28
C LEU A 416 -0.59 -15.47 -18.01
N ARG A 417 -0.56 -16.74 -17.56
CA ARG A 417 -1.40 -17.80 -18.14
C ARG A 417 -2.88 -17.49 -17.99
N PHE A 418 -3.30 -17.03 -16.82
CA PHE A 418 -4.69 -16.64 -16.55
C PHE A 418 -5.13 -15.54 -17.52
N LEU A 419 -4.39 -14.42 -17.57
CA LEU A 419 -4.72 -13.28 -18.44
C LEU A 419 -4.73 -13.65 -19.93
N SER A 420 -3.82 -14.54 -20.37
CA SER A 420 -3.76 -15.01 -21.76
C SER A 420 -4.92 -15.94 -22.15
N ARG A 421 -5.51 -16.65 -21.18
CA ARG A 421 -6.64 -17.58 -21.40
C ARG A 421 -7.99 -16.89 -21.43
N LEU A 422 -8.11 -15.67 -20.90
CA LEU A 422 -9.37 -14.94 -20.87
C LEU A 422 -9.77 -14.49 -22.29
N PRO A 423 -10.95 -14.91 -22.81
CA PRO A 423 -11.46 -14.38 -24.07
C PRO A 423 -11.55 -12.86 -24.01
N ALA A 424 -11.14 -12.17 -25.08
CA ALA A 424 -11.14 -10.71 -25.11
C ALA A 424 -12.53 -10.10 -24.81
N THR A 425 -13.60 -10.75 -25.29
CA THR A 425 -14.98 -10.36 -25.01
C THR A 425 -15.33 -10.49 -23.53
N PHE A 426 -14.91 -11.57 -22.86
CA PHE A 426 -15.09 -11.76 -21.43
C PHE A 426 -14.32 -10.70 -20.65
N ARG A 427 -13.03 -10.50 -20.97
CA ARG A 427 -12.16 -9.52 -20.31
C ARG A 427 -12.71 -8.09 -20.40
N ASN A 428 -13.19 -7.67 -21.58
CA ASN A 428 -13.77 -6.34 -21.76
C ASN A 428 -15.02 -6.12 -20.88
N LEU A 429 -15.84 -7.17 -20.68
CA LEU A 429 -17.03 -7.06 -19.82
C LEU A 429 -16.67 -6.82 -18.35
N LEU A 430 -15.55 -7.38 -17.86
CA LEU A 430 -15.08 -7.19 -16.48
C LEU A 430 -14.83 -5.71 -16.16
N TYR A 431 -14.50 -4.90 -17.16
CA TYR A 431 -14.18 -3.48 -17.00
C TYR A 431 -15.39 -2.55 -17.08
N THR A 432 -16.55 -3.07 -17.49
CA THR A 432 -17.78 -2.29 -17.55
C THR A 432 -18.58 -2.44 -16.26
N ARG A 433 -19.24 -1.37 -15.79
CA ARG A 433 -20.10 -1.43 -14.58
C ARG A 433 -21.14 -2.55 -14.68
N ALA A 434 -21.86 -2.61 -15.80
CA ALA A 434 -22.87 -3.63 -16.03
C ALA A 434 -22.26 -5.04 -16.11
N GLY A 435 -21.20 -5.24 -16.91
CA GLY A 435 -20.57 -6.55 -17.06
C GLY A 435 -19.96 -7.09 -15.77
N ALA A 436 -19.37 -6.24 -14.94
CA ALA A 436 -18.86 -6.59 -13.62
C ALA A 436 -19.98 -7.03 -12.65
N VAL A 437 -21.12 -6.33 -12.66
CA VAL A 437 -22.30 -6.75 -11.89
C VAL A 437 -22.83 -8.11 -12.38
N GLN A 438 -22.95 -8.28 -13.71
CA GLN A 438 -23.43 -9.54 -14.28
C GLN A 438 -22.44 -10.69 -14.04
N LEU A 439 -21.13 -10.43 -13.89
CA LEU A 439 -20.16 -11.44 -13.49
C LEU A 439 -20.49 -12.02 -12.11
N CYS A 440 -20.79 -11.16 -11.13
CA CYS A 440 -21.19 -11.60 -9.79
C CYS A 440 -22.41 -12.52 -9.85
N TYR A 441 -23.40 -12.19 -10.68
CA TYR A 441 -24.59 -13.03 -10.87
C TYR A 441 -24.24 -14.32 -11.63
N ALA A 442 -23.43 -14.23 -12.70
CA ALA A 442 -23.02 -15.36 -13.51
C ALA A 442 -22.28 -16.41 -12.70
N MET A 443 -21.41 -16.01 -11.77
CA MET A 443 -20.70 -16.95 -10.89
C MET A 443 -21.65 -17.76 -10.01
N LEU A 444 -22.73 -17.14 -9.49
CA LEU A 444 -23.73 -17.79 -8.64
C LEU A 444 -24.67 -18.74 -9.39
N ILE A 445 -24.86 -18.53 -10.69
CA ILE A 445 -25.82 -19.31 -11.49
C ILE A 445 -25.16 -20.22 -12.52
N SER A 446 -23.83 -20.19 -12.63
CA SER A 446 -23.05 -20.90 -13.67
C SER A 446 -23.29 -22.41 -13.68
N GLU A 447 -23.45 -23.01 -12.50
CA GLU A 447 -23.68 -24.45 -12.30
C GLU A 447 -25.15 -24.87 -12.43
N LEU A 448 -26.09 -23.92 -12.45
CA LEU A 448 -27.52 -24.21 -12.49
C LEU A 448 -28.01 -24.59 -13.89
N SER A 449 -29.10 -25.35 -13.93
CA SER A 449 -29.84 -25.59 -15.18
C SER A 449 -30.44 -24.29 -15.73
N ARG A 450 -30.70 -24.22 -17.03
CA ARG A 450 -31.22 -23.00 -17.68
C ARG A 450 -32.54 -22.51 -17.08
N GLU A 451 -33.41 -23.44 -16.66
CA GLU A 451 -34.68 -23.11 -16.00
C GLU A 451 -34.45 -22.47 -14.62
N GLN A 452 -33.58 -23.07 -13.82
CA GLN A 452 -33.19 -22.54 -12.51
C GLN A 452 -32.48 -21.18 -12.63
N GLN A 453 -31.67 -20.98 -13.67
CA GLN A 453 -31.03 -19.68 -13.95
C GLN A 453 -32.09 -18.60 -14.16
N VAL A 454 -33.09 -18.85 -15.01
CA VAL A 454 -34.18 -17.89 -15.24
C VAL A 454 -34.94 -17.64 -13.95
N GLN A 455 -35.29 -18.69 -13.19
CA GLN A 455 -36.00 -18.56 -11.92
C GLN A 455 -35.21 -17.69 -10.92
N ARG A 456 -33.91 -17.96 -10.71
CA ARG A 456 -33.08 -17.14 -9.80
C ARG A 456 -32.99 -15.69 -10.25
N LEU A 457 -32.83 -15.44 -11.54
CA LEU A 457 -32.71 -14.08 -12.08
C LEU A 457 -34.01 -13.27 -11.98
N THR A 458 -35.19 -13.91 -11.91
CA THR A 458 -36.45 -13.20 -11.68
C THR A 458 -36.60 -12.61 -10.28
N LEU A 459 -35.79 -13.05 -9.31
CA LEU A 459 -35.74 -12.49 -7.96
C LEU A 459 -35.11 -11.09 -7.92
N LEU A 460 -34.41 -10.69 -8.99
CA LEU A 460 -33.71 -9.42 -9.06
C LEU A 460 -34.67 -8.31 -9.49
N PRO A 461 -34.66 -7.16 -8.79
CA PRO A 461 -35.49 -6.02 -9.18
C PRO A 461 -35.03 -5.45 -10.53
N PRO A 462 -35.94 -4.90 -11.35
CA PRO A 462 -35.58 -4.23 -12.58
C PRO A 462 -34.74 -2.99 -12.28
N HIS A 463 -33.56 -2.89 -12.89
CA HIS A 463 -32.66 -1.75 -12.74
C HIS A 463 -31.73 -1.66 -13.96
N PRO A 464 -31.39 -0.45 -14.46
CA PRO A 464 -30.55 -0.29 -15.65
C PRO A 464 -29.19 -1.00 -15.56
N VAL A 465 -28.49 -0.86 -14.43
CA VAL A 465 -27.18 -1.48 -14.18
C VAL A 465 -27.27 -2.79 -13.38
N LEU A 466 -28.01 -2.78 -12.26
CA LEU A 466 -28.13 -3.90 -11.32
C LEU A 466 -29.13 -5.00 -11.71
N GLY A 467 -30.00 -4.76 -12.70
CA GLY A 467 -30.96 -5.75 -13.14
C GLY A 467 -30.28 -6.90 -13.89
N SER A 468 -30.97 -8.04 -14.02
CA SER A 468 -30.51 -9.12 -14.88
C SER A 468 -30.41 -8.63 -16.34
N GLN A 469 -29.24 -8.81 -16.96
CA GLN A 469 -29.02 -8.50 -18.38
C GLN A 469 -28.71 -9.79 -19.15
N PRO A 470 -29.72 -10.44 -19.76
CA PRO A 470 -29.55 -11.74 -20.41
C PRO A 470 -28.48 -11.78 -21.49
N ASP A 471 -28.29 -10.69 -22.22
CA ASP A 471 -27.32 -10.65 -23.34
C ASP A 471 -25.86 -10.61 -22.87
N LEU A 472 -25.59 -10.02 -21.71
CA LEU A 472 -24.27 -10.09 -21.08
C LEU A 472 -24.05 -11.48 -20.44
N LEU A 473 -25.06 -12.01 -19.75
CA LEU A 473 -24.98 -13.34 -19.13
C LEU A 473 -24.75 -14.45 -20.17
N LYS A 474 -25.36 -14.37 -21.35
CA LYS A 474 -25.11 -15.30 -22.48
C LYS A 474 -23.64 -15.30 -22.93
N LYS A 475 -22.90 -14.20 -22.75
CA LYS A 475 -21.47 -14.09 -23.09
C LYS A 475 -20.58 -14.58 -21.95
N LEU A 476 -20.97 -14.32 -20.70
CA LEU A 476 -20.18 -14.65 -19.51
C LEU A 476 -20.28 -16.14 -19.13
N LEU A 477 -21.47 -16.73 -19.16
CA LEU A 477 -21.71 -18.10 -18.68
C LEU A 477 -20.90 -19.17 -19.44
N PRO A 478 -20.83 -19.17 -20.79
CA PRO A 478 -20.02 -20.15 -21.51
C PRO A 478 -18.52 -19.99 -21.23
N ALA A 479 -18.04 -18.76 -21.09
CA ALA A 479 -16.64 -18.48 -20.78
C ALA A 479 -16.27 -19.02 -19.39
N LEU A 480 -17.09 -18.76 -18.36
CA LEU A 480 -16.88 -19.31 -17.02
C LEU A 480 -16.83 -20.85 -17.02
N LYS A 481 -17.72 -21.51 -17.75
CA LYS A 481 -17.72 -22.98 -17.89
C LYS A 481 -16.47 -23.51 -18.58
N THR A 482 -15.91 -22.77 -19.54
CA THR A 482 -14.74 -23.20 -20.32
C THR A 482 -13.44 -23.03 -19.52
N ILE A 483 -13.34 -21.98 -18.72
CA ILE A 483 -12.11 -21.63 -18.00
C ILE A 483 -12.01 -22.38 -16.66
N GLY A 484 -13.15 -22.78 -16.08
CA GLY A 484 -13.24 -23.59 -14.86
C GLY A 484 -13.34 -22.75 -13.57
N ASP A 485 -13.32 -23.43 -12.43
CA ASP A 485 -13.68 -22.80 -11.14
C ASP A 485 -12.52 -22.01 -10.52
N GLY A 486 -11.28 -22.38 -10.82
CA GLY A 486 -10.08 -21.71 -10.30
C GLY A 486 -9.90 -20.24 -10.73
N VAL A 487 -10.73 -19.74 -11.65
CA VAL A 487 -10.66 -18.36 -12.14
C VAL A 487 -11.70 -17.40 -11.57
N ARG A 488 -12.66 -17.90 -10.77
CA ARG A 488 -13.75 -17.08 -10.23
C ARG A 488 -13.23 -15.87 -9.44
N PHE A 489 -12.32 -16.09 -8.50
CA PHE A 489 -11.72 -15.01 -7.68
C PHE A 489 -10.81 -14.06 -8.47
N PRO A 490 -9.84 -14.55 -9.28
CA PRO A 490 -9.05 -13.65 -10.12
C PRO A 490 -9.90 -12.79 -11.07
N ALA A 491 -10.99 -13.34 -11.63
CA ALA A 491 -11.92 -12.56 -12.46
C ALA A 491 -12.69 -11.52 -11.65
N LEU A 492 -13.09 -11.83 -10.41
CA LEU A 492 -13.73 -10.89 -9.50
C LEU A 492 -12.78 -9.74 -9.11
N GLU A 493 -11.51 -10.03 -8.84
CA GLU A 493 -10.49 -9.03 -8.53
C GLU A 493 -10.23 -8.09 -9.72
N LEU A 494 -10.22 -8.61 -10.95
CA LEU A 494 -10.14 -7.80 -12.17
C LEU A 494 -11.39 -6.92 -12.37
N ALA A 495 -12.55 -7.36 -11.92
CA ALA A 495 -13.80 -6.60 -12.02
C ALA A 495 -13.94 -5.52 -10.92
N MET A 496 -13.15 -5.60 -9.83
CA MET A 496 -13.25 -4.67 -8.70
C MET A 496 -13.14 -3.19 -9.06
N PRO A 497 -12.22 -2.74 -9.93
CA PRO A 497 -12.18 -1.33 -10.35
C PRO A 497 -13.48 -0.85 -10.99
N ALA A 498 -14.17 -1.71 -11.76
CA ALA A 498 -15.46 -1.38 -12.34
C ALA A 498 -16.59 -1.40 -11.30
N LEU A 499 -16.54 -2.31 -10.32
CA LEU A 499 -17.49 -2.37 -9.21
C LEU A 499 -17.35 -1.17 -8.26
N ARG A 500 -16.14 -0.67 -8.01
CA ARG A 500 -15.93 0.55 -7.21
C ARG A 500 -16.45 1.80 -7.89
N LYS A 501 -16.66 1.81 -9.21
CA LYS A 501 -17.32 2.92 -9.91
C LYS A 501 -18.84 2.99 -9.69
N LEU A 502 -19.44 1.98 -9.07
CA LEU A 502 -20.85 2.03 -8.67
C LEU A 502 -21.02 3.10 -7.58
N ASP A 503 -22.14 3.82 -7.65
CA ASP A 503 -22.52 4.77 -6.60
C ASP A 503 -22.81 4.04 -5.28
N PRO A 504 -22.72 4.68 -4.11
CA PRO A 504 -22.91 4.01 -2.82
C PRO A 504 -24.22 3.21 -2.71
N GLU A 505 -25.32 3.75 -3.23
CA GLU A 505 -26.62 3.06 -3.31
C GLU A 505 -26.57 1.85 -4.24
N GLU A 506 -25.88 1.96 -5.38
CA GLU A 506 -25.72 0.86 -6.32
C GLU A 506 -24.87 -0.28 -5.74
N ARG A 507 -23.83 0.06 -4.95
CA ARG A 507 -22.98 -0.93 -4.25
C ARG A 507 -23.79 -1.72 -3.22
N GLU A 508 -24.59 -1.03 -2.41
CA GLU A 508 -25.48 -1.67 -1.43
C GLU A 508 -26.56 -2.51 -2.11
N GLY A 509 -27.11 -2.01 -3.22
CA GLY A 509 -28.04 -2.74 -4.07
C GLY A 509 -27.44 -4.02 -4.65
N LEU A 510 -26.20 -3.98 -5.13
CA LEU A 510 -25.47 -5.17 -5.60
C LEU A 510 -25.29 -6.22 -4.49
N ILE A 511 -24.82 -5.79 -3.32
CA ILE A 511 -24.61 -6.69 -2.17
C ILE A 511 -25.94 -7.35 -1.78
N THR A 512 -27.02 -6.58 -1.73
CA THR A 512 -28.37 -7.08 -1.43
C THR A 512 -28.86 -8.07 -2.48
N ASN A 513 -28.65 -7.79 -3.77
CA ASN A 513 -29.04 -8.68 -4.86
C ASN A 513 -28.25 -10.00 -4.81
N VAL A 514 -26.94 -9.95 -4.55
CA VAL A 514 -26.12 -11.15 -4.37
C VAL A 514 -26.63 -11.98 -3.18
N GLN A 515 -26.92 -11.34 -2.04
CA GLN A 515 -27.47 -12.03 -0.87
C GLN A 515 -28.83 -12.69 -1.16
N LYS A 516 -29.70 -12.06 -1.94
CA LYS A 516 -30.98 -12.66 -2.38
C LYS A 516 -30.76 -13.90 -3.23
N LEU A 517 -29.82 -13.86 -4.18
CA LEU A 517 -29.52 -15.00 -5.04
C LEU A 517 -28.94 -16.17 -4.24
N VAL A 518 -28.06 -15.89 -3.27
CA VAL A 518 -27.48 -16.89 -2.37
C VAL A 518 -28.53 -17.48 -1.43
N ALA A 519 -29.48 -16.68 -0.93
CA ALA A 519 -30.52 -17.15 -0.04
C ALA A 519 -31.64 -17.95 -0.74
N ALA A 520 -31.66 -17.99 -2.07
CA ALA A 520 -32.79 -18.51 -2.85
C ALA A 520 -33.08 -20.01 -2.62
N ASP A 521 -32.07 -20.82 -2.31
CA ASP A 521 -32.21 -22.27 -2.09
C ASP A 521 -32.06 -22.67 -0.60
N ASN A 522 -31.98 -21.70 0.31
CA ASN A 522 -31.72 -21.89 1.75
C ASN A 522 -30.45 -22.69 2.07
N ARG A 523 -29.48 -22.75 1.15
CA ARG A 523 -28.18 -23.38 1.35
C ARG A 523 -27.09 -22.38 0.96
N VAL A 524 -26.02 -22.31 1.75
CA VAL A 524 -24.89 -21.41 1.45
C VAL A 524 -23.65 -22.25 1.28
N SER A 525 -23.11 -22.26 0.06
CA SER A 525 -21.81 -22.85 -0.25
C SER A 525 -20.66 -21.98 0.26
N LEU A 526 -19.46 -22.57 0.35
CA LEU A 526 -18.24 -21.83 0.74
C LEU A 526 -17.93 -20.70 -0.25
N PHE A 527 -18.09 -20.96 -1.55
CA PHE A 527 -17.90 -19.96 -2.59
C PHE A 527 -18.88 -18.77 -2.43
N GLU A 528 -20.17 -19.03 -2.20
CA GLU A 528 -21.18 -17.98 -2.02
C GLU A 528 -20.92 -17.13 -0.77
N LEU A 529 -20.49 -17.76 0.33
CA LEU A 529 -20.06 -17.05 1.52
C LEU A 529 -18.84 -16.18 1.23
N ALA A 530 -17.87 -16.72 0.50
CA ALA A 530 -16.63 -16.04 0.20
C ALA A 530 -16.86 -14.84 -0.75
N LEU A 531 -17.67 -15.00 -1.80
CA LEU A 531 -18.12 -13.93 -2.69
C LEU A 531 -18.85 -12.82 -1.92
N THR A 532 -19.82 -13.20 -1.07
CA THR A 532 -20.60 -12.21 -0.30
C THR A 532 -19.72 -11.45 0.70
N SER A 533 -18.80 -12.16 1.37
CA SER A 533 -17.85 -11.55 2.33
C SER A 533 -16.87 -10.63 1.62
N PHE A 534 -16.36 -11.03 0.46
CA PHE A 534 -15.47 -10.22 -0.37
C PHE A 534 -16.16 -8.94 -0.85
N LEU A 535 -17.35 -9.04 -1.45
CA LEU A 535 -18.11 -7.87 -1.89
C LEU A 535 -18.45 -6.93 -0.73
N SER A 536 -18.86 -7.48 0.41
CA SER A 536 -19.17 -6.67 1.60
C SER A 536 -17.93 -5.96 2.15
N ARG A 537 -16.76 -6.62 2.12
CA ARG A 537 -15.48 -6.08 2.60
C ARG A 537 -14.93 -4.98 1.69
N HIS A 538 -15.11 -5.10 0.37
CA HIS A 538 -14.49 -4.19 -0.62
C HIS A 538 -15.44 -3.15 -1.20
N LEU A 539 -16.76 -3.33 -1.11
CA LEU A 539 -17.77 -2.38 -1.62
C LEU A 539 -18.72 -1.84 -0.54
N GLY A 540 -18.76 -2.45 0.64
CA GLY A 540 -19.64 -2.01 1.72
C GLY A 540 -19.27 -0.64 2.30
N ALA A 541 -20.14 -0.07 3.14
CA ALA A 541 -19.95 1.25 3.74
C ALA A 541 -18.66 1.38 4.60
N GLU A 542 -18.13 0.25 5.07
CA GLU A 542 -16.89 0.20 5.86
C GLU A 542 -15.66 -0.25 5.05
N ALA A 543 -15.77 -0.37 3.72
CA ALA A 543 -14.68 -0.88 2.88
C ALA A 543 -13.37 -0.10 3.06
N ASP A 544 -13.48 1.23 3.19
CA ASP A 544 -12.34 2.15 3.34
C ASP A 544 -11.88 2.31 4.81
N ARG A 545 -12.49 1.59 5.76
CA ARG A 545 -12.14 1.72 7.19
C ARG A 545 -11.03 0.77 7.59
N VAL A 546 -10.00 1.32 8.24
CA VAL A 546 -8.93 0.53 8.85
C VAL A 546 -9.47 -0.25 10.06
N VAL A 547 -9.35 -1.57 10.04
CA VAL A 547 -9.69 -2.41 11.19
C VAL A 547 -8.68 -2.21 12.33
N PRO A 548 -9.12 -1.77 13.53
CA PRO A 548 -8.21 -1.57 14.66
C PRO A 548 -7.75 -2.91 15.24
N VAL A 549 -6.52 -2.95 15.77
CA VAL A 549 -6.03 -4.12 16.49
C VAL A 549 -6.73 -4.18 17.85
N ARG A 550 -7.52 -5.22 18.05
CA ARG A 550 -8.25 -5.52 19.29
C ARG A 550 -7.50 -6.54 20.16
N PHE A 551 -6.77 -7.46 19.54
CA PHE A 551 -6.15 -8.59 20.23
C PHE A 551 -4.63 -8.63 20.03
N LYS A 552 -3.89 -8.65 21.15
CA LYS A 552 -2.42 -8.75 21.20
C LYS A 552 -1.93 -10.13 21.68
N SER A 553 -2.83 -11.08 21.88
CA SER A 553 -2.54 -12.48 22.23
C SER A 553 -3.63 -13.39 21.66
N TYR A 554 -3.36 -14.69 21.60
CA TYR A 554 -4.32 -15.67 21.08
C TYR A 554 -5.45 -16.02 22.05
N ARG A 555 -5.22 -15.91 23.37
CA ARG A 555 -6.19 -16.27 24.44
C ARG A 555 -7.64 -15.80 24.16
N PRO A 556 -7.92 -14.52 23.84
CA PRO A 556 -9.28 -14.06 23.60
C PRO A 556 -9.90 -14.57 22.30
N VAL A 557 -9.10 -15.07 21.35
CA VAL A 557 -9.55 -15.54 20.03
C VAL A 557 -9.46 -17.07 19.88
N ILE A 558 -9.12 -17.82 20.94
CA ILE A 558 -9.07 -19.28 20.90
C ILE A 558 -10.38 -19.89 20.36
N PRO A 559 -11.58 -19.45 20.79
CA PRO A 559 -12.82 -20.00 20.23
C PRO A 559 -12.97 -19.76 18.72
N ALA A 560 -12.45 -18.63 18.22
CA ALA A 560 -12.45 -18.33 16.79
C ALA A 560 -11.46 -19.22 16.03
N LEU A 561 -10.27 -19.46 16.59
CA LEU A 561 -9.28 -20.38 16.02
C LEU A 561 -9.80 -21.82 15.97
N GLN A 562 -10.44 -22.30 17.04
CA GLN A 562 -11.04 -23.63 17.11
C GLN A 562 -12.06 -23.85 15.99
N ARG A 563 -12.96 -22.87 15.77
CA ARG A 563 -13.97 -22.94 14.70
C ARG A 563 -13.33 -22.94 13.31
N LEU A 564 -12.39 -22.02 13.07
CA LEU A 564 -11.73 -21.91 11.77
C LEU A 564 -10.95 -23.19 11.43
N LEU A 565 -10.09 -23.65 12.34
CA LEU A 565 -9.24 -24.81 12.11
C LEU A 565 -10.03 -26.12 12.11
N SER A 566 -11.14 -26.22 12.85
CA SER A 566 -12.05 -27.39 12.74
C SER A 566 -12.64 -27.52 11.34
N LEU A 567 -13.00 -26.40 10.70
CA LEU A 567 -13.56 -26.40 9.36
C LEU A 567 -12.50 -26.68 8.29
N LEU A 568 -11.31 -26.09 8.41
CA LEU A 568 -10.19 -26.36 7.51
C LEU A 568 -9.68 -27.81 7.60
N ALA A 569 -9.55 -28.36 8.81
CA ALA A 569 -9.12 -29.74 9.00
C ALA A 569 -10.13 -30.73 8.40
N ARG A 570 -11.44 -30.45 8.51
CA ARG A 570 -12.48 -31.23 7.83
C ARG A 570 -12.46 -31.08 6.30
N ALA A 571 -12.05 -29.93 5.80
CA ALA A 571 -11.99 -29.66 4.36
C ALA A 571 -10.80 -30.38 3.69
N GLY A 572 -9.64 -30.39 4.34
CA GLY A 572 -8.43 -31.03 3.81
C GLY A 572 -8.17 -32.46 4.26
N SER A 573 -9.19 -33.13 4.80
CA SER A 573 -9.09 -34.54 5.21
C SER A 573 -10.21 -35.38 4.59
N PRO A 574 -9.88 -36.53 3.98
CA PRO A 574 -10.89 -37.46 3.49
C PRO A 574 -11.55 -38.28 4.63
N SER A 575 -10.86 -38.45 5.75
CA SER A 575 -11.33 -39.23 6.91
C SER A 575 -11.50 -38.35 8.16
N GLN A 576 -12.46 -38.73 9.01
CA GLN A 576 -12.67 -38.03 10.29
C GLN A 576 -11.49 -38.21 11.25
N ALA A 577 -10.80 -39.35 11.23
CA ALA A 577 -9.63 -39.58 12.07
C ALA A 577 -8.43 -38.69 11.67
N ASP A 578 -8.25 -38.49 10.36
CA ASP A 578 -7.22 -37.61 9.81
C ASP A 578 -7.53 -36.15 10.15
N ALA A 579 -8.80 -35.74 10.05
CA ALA A 579 -9.27 -34.40 10.42
C ALA A 579 -9.01 -34.08 11.90
N GLU A 580 -9.23 -35.04 12.81
CA GLU A 580 -8.95 -34.86 14.24
C GLU A 580 -7.45 -34.71 14.52
N THR A 581 -6.62 -35.47 13.80
CA THR A 581 -5.15 -35.40 13.91
C THR A 581 -4.64 -34.05 13.41
N LEU A 582 -5.03 -33.65 12.20
CA LEU A 582 -4.68 -32.36 11.61
C LEU A 582 -5.13 -31.18 12.44
N TYR A 583 -6.36 -31.25 12.98
CA TYR A 583 -6.87 -30.21 13.86
C TYR A 583 -6.04 -30.09 15.14
N ARG A 584 -5.65 -31.22 15.75
CA ARG A 584 -4.80 -31.23 16.95
C ARG A 584 -3.42 -30.64 16.67
N GLU A 585 -2.82 -31.00 15.55
CA GLU A 585 -1.54 -30.45 15.09
C GLU A 585 -1.62 -28.94 14.85
N ALA A 586 -2.65 -28.48 14.12
CA ALA A 586 -2.87 -27.06 13.84
C ALA A 586 -3.13 -26.25 15.13
N MET A 587 -3.84 -26.81 16.11
CA MET A 587 -4.13 -26.17 17.40
C MET A 587 -2.97 -26.20 18.39
N ALA A 588 -1.99 -27.10 18.22
CA ALA A 588 -0.89 -27.30 19.16
C ALA A 588 -0.04 -26.02 19.37
N GLY A 589 0.08 -25.18 18.33
CA GLY A 589 0.81 -23.91 18.42
C GLY A 589 0.08 -22.80 19.20
N PHE A 590 -1.21 -22.96 19.50
CA PHE A 590 -2.06 -21.92 20.12
C PHE A 590 -2.53 -22.25 21.53
N MET A 591 -2.52 -23.53 21.91
CA MET A 591 -3.00 -24.01 23.21
C MET A 591 -1.86 -24.53 24.07
N ASP A 592 -1.98 -24.30 25.39
CA ASP A 592 -1.08 -24.91 26.35
C ASP A 592 -1.62 -26.32 26.68
N THR A 593 -1.09 -27.34 26.01
CA THR A 593 -1.51 -28.74 26.15
C THR A 593 -1.31 -29.30 27.56
N ARG A 594 -0.62 -28.54 28.44
CA ARG A 594 -0.38 -28.88 29.85
C ARG A 594 -1.64 -28.79 30.73
N ASN A 595 -2.69 -28.07 30.31
CA ASN A 595 -3.93 -27.89 31.07
C ASN A 595 -5.02 -28.94 30.79
N GLY A 596 -4.70 -30.06 30.13
CA GLY A 596 -5.63 -31.19 29.95
C GLY A 596 -6.85 -30.94 29.05
N SER A 597 -7.00 -29.74 28.49
CA SER A 597 -8.07 -29.41 27.54
C SER A 597 -7.67 -29.89 26.14
N GLN A 598 -8.20 -31.04 25.70
CA GLN A 598 -7.99 -31.52 24.34
C GLN A 598 -8.89 -30.73 23.37
N PRO A 599 -8.34 -30.22 22.26
CA PRO A 599 -9.15 -29.56 21.25
C PRO A 599 -10.07 -30.59 20.59
N VAL A 600 -11.38 -30.35 20.64
CA VAL A 600 -12.41 -31.20 20.01
C VAL A 600 -12.81 -30.60 18.67
N LEU A 601 -12.98 -31.47 17.66
CA LEU A 601 -13.38 -31.09 16.31
C LEU A 601 -14.88 -30.71 16.30
N GLU A 602 -15.19 -29.42 16.34
CA GLU A 602 -16.58 -28.94 16.40
C GLU A 602 -17.26 -28.93 15.02
N LYS A 603 -18.60 -28.97 15.02
CA LYS A 603 -19.39 -28.62 13.82
C LYS A 603 -19.60 -27.12 13.81
N VAL A 604 -19.20 -26.47 12.73
CA VAL A 604 -19.20 -25.01 12.62
C VAL A 604 -20.24 -24.56 11.62
N THR A 605 -21.14 -23.69 12.08
CA THR A 605 -22.13 -23.04 11.21
C THR A 605 -21.49 -21.88 10.45
N MET A 606 -22.05 -21.52 9.29
CA MET A 606 -21.53 -20.39 8.49
C MET A 606 -21.56 -19.06 9.25
N ARG A 607 -22.56 -18.85 10.12
CA ARG A 607 -22.62 -17.69 11.02
C ARG A 607 -21.42 -17.65 11.98
N GLN A 608 -21.09 -18.79 12.60
CA GLN A 608 -19.96 -18.91 13.51
C GLN A 608 -18.62 -18.72 12.80
N LEU A 609 -18.48 -19.16 11.53
CA LEU A 609 -17.30 -18.89 10.72
C LEU A 609 -17.12 -17.39 10.47
N ARG A 610 -18.18 -16.68 10.08
CA ARG A 610 -18.13 -15.22 9.87
C ARG A 610 -17.74 -14.46 11.14
N GLU A 611 -18.31 -14.84 12.28
CA GLU A 611 -17.95 -14.28 13.59
C GLU A 611 -16.49 -14.57 13.96
N ALA A 612 -16.00 -15.77 13.67
CA ALA A 612 -14.61 -16.15 13.90
C ALA A 612 -13.63 -15.33 13.03
N LEU A 613 -13.89 -15.21 11.73
CA LEU A 613 -13.06 -14.42 10.81
C LEU A 613 -13.02 -12.94 11.21
N THR A 614 -14.15 -12.37 11.63
CA THR A 614 -14.22 -10.99 12.14
C THR A 614 -13.35 -10.81 13.39
N ALA A 615 -13.38 -11.77 14.32
CA ALA A 615 -12.54 -11.72 15.51
C ALA A 615 -11.04 -11.85 15.18
N LEU A 616 -10.69 -12.77 14.26
CA LEU A 616 -9.30 -13.00 13.83
C LEU A 616 -8.71 -11.81 13.06
N ASN A 617 -9.52 -11.04 12.33
CA ASN A 617 -9.03 -9.84 11.67
C ASN A 617 -8.50 -8.79 12.68
N GLY A 618 -9.09 -8.75 13.89
CA GLY A 618 -8.66 -7.88 14.98
C GLY A 618 -7.31 -8.24 15.62
N LEU A 619 -6.64 -9.30 15.17
CA LEU A 619 -5.31 -9.70 15.65
C LEU A 619 -4.22 -8.71 15.24
N SER A 620 -3.21 -8.55 16.10
CA SER A 620 -2.01 -7.83 15.76
C SER A 620 -1.26 -8.52 14.59
N PRO A 621 -0.58 -7.77 13.69
CA PRO A 621 0.06 -8.35 12.50
C PRO A 621 1.02 -9.51 12.79
N LEU A 622 1.77 -9.47 13.91
CA LEU A 622 2.73 -10.52 14.26
C LEU A 622 2.08 -11.85 14.70
N LEU A 623 0.77 -11.84 14.99
CA LEU A 623 0.02 -13.03 15.37
C LEU A 623 -0.68 -13.70 14.18
N LYS A 624 -0.94 -12.94 13.10
CA LYS A 624 -1.55 -13.44 11.86
C LYS A 624 -0.72 -14.54 11.14
N PRO A 625 0.63 -14.52 11.08
CA PRO A 625 1.43 -15.55 10.40
C PRO A 625 1.11 -16.97 10.86
N ALA A 626 1.08 -17.21 12.17
CA ALA A 626 0.84 -18.54 12.70
C ALA A 626 -0.55 -19.07 12.33
N VAL A 627 -1.55 -18.19 12.26
CA VAL A 627 -2.91 -18.56 11.83
C VAL A 627 -2.91 -18.97 10.36
N ILE A 628 -2.25 -18.19 9.50
CA ILE A 628 -2.10 -18.50 8.08
C ILE A 628 -1.32 -19.81 7.87
N ASP A 629 -0.25 -20.03 8.62
CA ASP A 629 0.54 -21.27 8.56
C ASP A 629 -0.27 -22.49 9.03
N ALA A 630 -1.07 -22.35 10.09
CA ALA A 630 -1.95 -23.40 10.56
C ALA A 630 -3.06 -23.73 9.54
N CYS A 631 -3.62 -22.72 8.88
CA CYS A 631 -4.58 -22.93 7.79
C CYS A 631 -3.91 -23.63 6.59
N GLY A 632 -2.71 -23.21 6.23
CA GLY A 632 -1.90 -23.81 5.17
C GLY A 632 -1.57 -25.27 5.43
N HIS A 633 -1.25 -25.62 6.68
CA HIS A 633 -1.01 -27.00 7.12
C HIS A 633 -2.23 -27.89 6.89
N CYS A 634 -3.44 -27.40 7.20
CA CYS A 634 -4.67 -28.17 6.99
C CYS A 634 -4.96 -28.47 5.52
N ILE A 635 -4.66 -27.55 4.60
CA ILE A 635 -5.00 -27.66 3.16
C ILE A 635 -3.90 -28.26 2.28
N THR A 636 -2.73 -28.57 2.85
CA THR A 636 -1.60 -29.15 2.08
C THR A 636 -1.18 -30.52 2.59
N HIS A 637 -1.95 -31.09 3.51
CA HIS A 637 -1.64 -32.37 4.14
C HIS A 637 -1.48 -33.51 3.12
N ASP A 638 -2.32 -33.56 2.10
CA ASP A 638 -2.31 -34.58 1.05
C ASP A 638 -1.43 -34.20 -0.16
N GLY A 639 -0.77 -33.04 -0.12
CA GLY A 639 0.09 -32.51 -1.18
C GLY A 639 -0.65 -31.97 -2.41
N LYS A 640 -1.99 -31.85 -2.39
CA LYS A 640 -2.80 -31.29 -3.48
C LYS A 640 -3.83 -30.31 -2.90
N VAL A 641 -3.82 -29.07 -3.39
CA VAL A 641 -4.82 -28.09 -2.95
C VAL A 641 -6.03 -28.19 -3.87
N GLU A 642 -7.17 -28.63 -3.37
CA GLU A 642 -8.44 -28.61 -4.11
C GLU A 642 -8.99 -27.19 -4.24
N THR A 643 -9.84 -26.95 -5.24
CA THR A 643 -10.48 -25.64 -5.45
C THR A 643 -11.21 -25.13 -4.20
N ARG A 644 -11.90 -26.02 -3.47
CA ARG A 644 -12.64 -25.66 -2.25
C ARG A 644 -11.73 -25.20 -1.12
N GLU A 645 -10.58 -25.84 -0.99
CA GLU A 645 -9.57 -25.50 0.00
C GLU A 645 -8.90 -24.17 -0.34
N TYR A 646 -8.61 -23.95 -1.63
CA TYR A 646 -8.09 -22.68 -2.12
C TYR A 646 -9.07 -21.52 -1.89
N GLU A 647 -10.36 -21.70 -2.18
CA GLU A 647 -11.40 -20.69 -1.92
C GLU A 647 -11.49 -20.34 -0.43
N LEU A 648 -11.42 -21.36 0.44
CA LEU A 648 -11.46 -21.16 1.88
C LEU A 648 -10.20 -20.42 2.37
N MET A 649 -9.04 -20.78 1.85
CA MET A 649 -7.78 -20.09 2.17
C MET A 649 -7.81 -18.63 1.69
N ARG A 650 -8.37 -18.38 0.50
CA ARG A 650 -8.55 -17.03 -0.05
C ARG A 650 -9.49 -16.20 0.83
N LEU A 651 -10.60 -16.78 1.27
CA LEU A 651 -11.53 -16.15 2.20
C LEU A 651 -10.84 -15.76 3.51
N VAL A 652 -10.06 -16.66 4.11
CA VAL A 652 -9.30 -16.39 5.34
C VAL A 652 -8.29 -15.27 5.11
N ALA A 653 -7.53 -15.34 4.03
CA ALA A 653 -6.50 -14.36 3.69
C ALA A 653 -7.09 -12.96 3.49
N ASP A 654 -8.15 -12.84 2.69
CA ASP A 654 -8.87 -11.59 2.43
C ASP A 654 -9.44 -11.00 3.73
N GLN A 655 -10.13 -11.81 4.53
CA GLN A 655 -10.71 -11.34 5.79
C GLN A 655 -9.66 -10.94 6.83
N MET A 656 -8.43 -11.44 6.72
CA MET A 656 -7.32 -11.06 7.59
C MET A 656 -6.44 -9.94 7.01
N ASP A 657 -6.82 -9.31 5.88
CA ASP A 657 -6.01 -8.33 5.15
C ASP A 657 -4.59 -8.86 4.80
N CYS A 658 -4.52 -10.15 4.45
CA CYS A 658 -3.30 -10.85 4.06
C CYS A 658 -3.31 -11.05 2.53
N PRO A 659 -2.49 -10.31 1.76
CA PRO A 659 -2.41 -10.51 0.31
C PRO A 659 -1.72 -11.84 0.02
N MET A 660 -2.50 -12.84 -0.35
CA MET A 660 -1.99 -14.16 -0.62
C MET A 660 -1.77 -14.34 -2.13
N PRO A 661 -0.60 -14.79 -2.59
CA PRO A 661 -0.47 -15.15 -4.00
C PRO A 661 -1.41 -16.33 -4.34
N PRO A 662 -1.82 -16.48 -5.61
CA PRO A 662 -2.56 -17.66 -6.03
C PRO A 662 -1.74 -18.93 -5.76
N LEU A 663 -2.40 -19.93 -5.18
CA LEU A 663 -1.81 -21.25 -4.98
C LEU A 663 -2.03 -22.07 -6.24
N THR A 664 -1.06 -22.87 -6.62
CA THR A 664 -1.23 -23.83 -7.72
C THR A 664 -2.18 -24.94 -7.24
N VAL A 665 -3.43 -24.87 -7.69
CA VAL A 665 -4.46 -25.90 -7.62
C VAL A 665 -4.21 -26.96 -8.69
#